data_AF-N0CSG6-F1
#
_entry.id   AF-N0CSG6-F1
#
_cell.length_a   1.000
_cell.length_b   1.000
_cell.length_c   1.000
_cell.angle_alpha   90.00
_cell.angle_beta   90.00
_cell.angle_gamma   90.00
#
_symmetry.space_group_name_H-M   'P 1'
#
loop_
_entity.id
_entity.type
_entity.pdbx_description
1 polymer ?
#
loop_
_entity_poly.entity_id
_entity_poly.type
_entity_poly.pdbx_seq_one_letter_code
_entity_poly.pdbx_strand_id
1 'polypeptide(L)'
;MRIRPLTCFLTVSRQLRPVLSDALSGVVTGVGNKGAQRVIDTVGGTTATGGLAPGHGQERLWFLHQLDPEDASYNIPLVLRLTGALSVPALAAAFEGTVARHEALRTRFPDVDGRPVAVVDRPGPVVVESLDLRGRPGSAGPLLAERTNGAFDLARGPLLRITLLRTDDDEHLLCLVLHHIVADGWSLNLLRDELATRYAAHLAGRPVDLPGVLPYTEYARRERAAARGPEAEAALAHWRERLADAPVLDLRPTVTGTPDGAGSGAFHTRRITGAGAAVDALAREKRCTPFMVLLAAYQVLLHRWTRQDDFCVGVPTAGRGEPELEEVIGYFSTTLVLRAELAGDPAFGELLRRVRRSALAGFAHDRVPFERLMDALGIERRLGSSPLFQTLLTVHTQDGSGSGERQFADLRCTDEDGGHAASKVELMLDLRREGDDLIAVFGYRTDLFDAPWAARLARHFETLLRGALAAPDTPVSELELLTQSERDELLALGTGAPEPPGGEAPLPVALARAAERYAGRTAVRAPEGELTYRELWDAAGALAVRLRAAGVRGGDTVGVRLPRGRAAITALLATWRAGAAYLPLDLDHPRPRLEFMIADTGVRVVVADPAAEGAEWLAEGVAVVAPVVGGAPGPGDGGGTAPAACDPAWQAGPGDPAYVIHTSGSTGTPKGVVVPHRALAARIAWMRADYGITAADEVLQFASLSFDTHAEEVFPALTAGATLTVAGPGATLPDHLAAGAGDGLTVLDLPTPYWHQLADDLDAVPWPPGLRLLILGADQVQPAAVAAWRARFGDTVRLVNSYGPTETTIIATTAELGRSDAVHRPPIGGPVGSTTLTVCDAAGRLMPYGAVGELLVGGAGVTLGYGGRPGATARAFVPDPYGPPGARRYRTGDLVRWRADGQLEFLGRIDDQVKVRGFRVEPGEVEAALLALEGVGGAAVIVREQALVAYVVAAAGSAPDAARELSPAGLRAALASRLPAHLVPNSVVVLDALPLTPNGKLDRRALPAPDRRPDLGGGYVAPRTDAEELVAEVWAEVLALDRVGALDDFFDLGGHSLLATRVVARIRAATDLTVPLRTLFVHRTAEAFALAVENLLLAEIEALTDEDAGRLLAAESAPRRNGTTTA
;
A
#
# COMPACT_ATOMS: atom_id res chain seq x y z
N MET A 1 -20.78 -7.36 59.92
CA MET A 1 -21.23 -5.97 60.16
C MET A 1 -20.93 -5.18 58.89
N ARG A 2 -21.86 -4.32 58.49
CA ARG A 2 -22.09 -3.80 57.13
C ARG A 2 -20.90 -3.09 56.45
N ILE A 3 -20.79 -3.33 55.14
CA ILE A 3 -20.43 -2.42 54.01
C ILE A 3 -19.34 -1.37 54.29
N ARG A 4 -18.20 -1.53 53.60
CA ARG A 4 -17.28 -0.51 53.02
C ARG A 4 -15.82 -0.98 53.12
N PRO A 5 -15.22 -1.42 52.00
CA PRO A 5 -13.85 -0.96 51.72
C PRO A 5 -13.65 -0.39 50.31
N LEU A 6 -14.57 -0.58 49.36
CA LEU A 6 -14.40 -0.05 48.00
C LEU A 6 -14.48 1.49 47.93
N THR A 7 -15.22 2.11 48.86
CA THR A 7 -15.42 3.57 48.88
C THR A 7 -14.18 4.33 49.38
N CYS A 8 -13.26 3.70 50.13
CA CYS A 8 -12.12 4.41 50.71
C CYS A 8 -10.94 4.54 49.73
N PHE A 9 -10.74 3.57 48.84
CA PHE A 9 -9.63 3.59 47.89
C PHE A 9 -9.88 4.53 46.70
N LEU A 10 -11.13 4.65 46.24
CA LEU A 10 -11.51 5.51 45.10
C LEU A 10 -11.73 6.98 45.47
N THR A 11 -11.85 7.32 46.75
CA THR A 11 -12.09 8.72 47.19
C THR A 11 -10.80 9.57 47.19
N VAL A 12 -9.61 8.96 47.15
CA VAL A 12 -8.32 9.69 47.15
C VAL A 12 -7.85 10.11 45.74
N SER A 13 -8.47 9.56 44.67
CA SER A 13 -8.13 9.91 43.28
C SER A 13 -8.98 11.07 42.70
N ARG A 14 -10.06 11.48 43.37
CA ARG A 14 -10.99 12.53 42.88
C ARG A 14 -10.73 13.96 43.40
N GLN A 15 -9.64 14.24 44.11
CA GLN A 15 -9.35 15.61 44.62
C GLN A 15 -8.14 16.33 43.98
N LEU A 16 -7.60 15.86 42.85
CA LEU A 16 -6.50 16.56 42.15
C LEU A 16 -6.79 16.90 40.68
N ARG A 17 -8.06 17.18 40.32
CA ARG A 17 -8.45 17.82 39.05
C ARG A 17 -9.50 18.89 39.31
N PRO A 18 -9.09 20.08 39.81
CA PRO A 18 -9.36 21.27 39.01
C PRO A 18 -8.32 22.37 39.24
N VAL A 19 -7.25 22.38 38.45
CA VAL A 19 -6.53 23.61 38.05
C VAL A 19 -6.11 23.38 36.61
N LEU A 20 -6.72 24.13 35.68
CA LEU A 20 -6.49 24.23 34.22
C LEU A 20 -7.78 23.96 33.42
N SER A 21 -8.74 24.89 33.51
CA SER A 21 -9.65 25.22 32.42
C SER A 21 -10.44 26.47 32.82
N ASP A 22 -9.80 27.63 32.75
CA ASP A 22 -10.48 28.91 32.82
C ASP A 22 -9.77 29.92 31.92
N ALA A 23 -9.90 29.72 30.62
CA ALA A 23 -9.79 30.76 29.61
C ALA A 23 -10.38 30.24 28.29
N LEU A 24 -11.30 31.02 27.72
CA LEU A 24 -11.89 30.95 26.37
C LEU A 24 -13.29 30.33 26.26
N SER A 25 -14.32 31.13 26.59
CA SER A 25 -15.43 31.36 25.65
C SER A 25 -16.35 32.51 26.11
N GLY A 26 -16.64 33.42 25.18
CA GLY A 26 -17.62 34.49 25.24
C GLY A 26 -17.27 35.45 24.11
N VAL A 27 -18.13 35.85 23.16
CA VAL A 27 -19.59 35.94 23.04
C VAL A 27 -19.85 36.13 21.53
N VAL A 28 -20.96 35.66 20.96
CA VAL A 28 -21.85 36.43 20.04
C VAL A 28 -23.14 35.64 19.83
N THR A 29 -24.29 36.27 20.11
CA THR A 29 -25.60 35.88 19.56
C THR A 29 -26.25 37.09 18.89
N GLY A 30 -26.73 36.86 17.65
CA GLY A 30 -28.01 37.31 17.09
C GLY A 30 -28.27 38.81 16.84
N VAL A 31 -28.65 39.16 15.61
CA VAL A 31 -30.04 39.39 15.15
C VAL A 31 -30.00 39.87 13.69
N GLY A 32 -30.86 39.32 12.82
CA GLY A 32 -31.00 39.73 11.43
C GLY A 32 -32.06 40.80 11.19
N ASN A 33 -32.14 41.37 9.98
CA ASN A 33 -33.35 41.45 9.16
C ASN A 33 -33.07 42.04 7.76
N LYS A 34 -34.00 41.76 6.85
CA LYS A 34 -34.04 42.07 5.41
C LYS A 34 -34.15 43.57 5.07
N GLY A 35 -33.58 43.91 3.91
CA GLY A 35 -34.21 44.75 2.87
C GLY A 35 -33.75 46.21 2.76
N ALA A 36 -33.14 46.57 1.62
CA ALA A 36 -33.54 47.74 0.82
C ALA A 36 -32.68 47.88 -0.45
N GLN A 37 -33.39 48.17 -1.54
CA GLN A 37 -32.96 48.45 -2.90
C GLN A 37 -32.55 49.94 -3.05
N ARG A 38 -31.67 50.22 -4.04
CA ARG A 38 -31.36 51.53 -4.70
C ARG A 38 -30.55 52.56 -3.89
N VAL A 39 -29.39 52.93 -4.44
CA VAL A 39 -29.07 54.23 -5.09
C VAL A 39 -27.54 54.27 -5.25
N ILE A 40 -27.02 54.06 -6.47
CA ILE A 40 -25.84 54.79 -6.98
C ILE A 40 -26.04 54.92 -8.49
N ASP A 41 -26.63 56.03 -8.90
CA ASP A 41 -26.41 56.60 -10.23
C ASP A 41 -25.77 57.98 -10.04
N THR A 42 -24.77 58.25 -10.86
CA THR A 42 -24.20 59.57 -11.22
C THR A 42 -23.17 60.22 -10.30
N VAL A 43 -21.89 59.89 -10.51
CA VAL A 43 -20.74 60.80 -10.83
C VAL A 43 -19.74 59.89 -11.57
N GLY A 44 -19.48 59.97 -12.88
CA GLY A 44 -18.96 61.11 -13.62
C GLY A 44 -17.55 60.78 -14.16
N GLY A 45 -17.50 59.98 -15.24
CA GLY A 45 -16.44 60.06 -16.27
C GLY A 45 -15.15 59.26 -16.10
N THR A 46 -15.13 58.01 -16.58
CA THR A 46 -13.99 57.45 -17.31
C THR A 46 -14.48 56.47 -18.37
N THR A 47 -13.86 56.57 -19.53
CA THR A 47 -14.15 55.87 -20.79
C THR A 47 -14.18 54.35 -20.65
N ALA A 48 -15.17 53.72 -21.29
CA ALA A 48 -15.27 52.28 -21.46
C ALA A 48 -14.03 51.67 -22.13
N THR A 49 -13.32 50.81 -21.40
CA THR A 49 -12.64 49.63 -21.96
C THR A 49 -13.34 48.42 -21.35
N GLY A 50 -14.48 48.03 -21.93
CA GLY A 50 -15.16 46.80 -21.55
C GLY A 50 -14.26 45.64 -21.95
N GLY A 51 -13.63 44.99 -20.98
CA GLY A 51 -12.81 43.83 -21.27
C GLY A 51 -13.66 42.67 -21.80
N LEU A 52 -13.03 41.81 -22.60
CA LEU A 52 -13.70 40.73 -23.32
C LEU A 52 -13.61 39.42 -22.53
N ALA A 53 -14.56 38.51 -22.77
CA ALA A 53 -14.45 37.18 -22.20
C ALA A 53 -13.25 36.43 -22.84
N PRO A 54 -12.32 35.88 -22.06
CA PRO A 54 -11.17 35.12 -22.59
C PRO A 54 -11.63 33.82 -23.25
N GLY A 55 -10.79 33.12 -24.00
CA GLY A 55 -11.12 31.77 -24.50
C GLY A 55 -11.35 30.77 -23.34
N HIS A 56 -12.02 29.64 -23.59
CA HIS A 56 -12.26 28.63 -22.56
C HIS A 56 -10.95 28.06 -22.00
N GLY A 57 -9.97 27.82 -22.87
CA GLY A 57 -8.64 27.38 -22.47
C GLY A 57 -7.87 28.40 -21.62
N GLN A 58 -8.04 29.70 -21.92
CA GLN A 58 -7.43 30.77 -21.15
C GLN A 58 -8.07 30.93 -19.77
N GLU A 59 -9.39 30.81 -19.68
CA GLU A 59 -10.13 30.82 -18.41
C GLU A 59 -9.66 29.69 -17.48
N ARG A 60 -9.42 28.50 -18.03
CA ARG A 60 -8.83 27.37 -17.29
C ARG A 60 -7.42 27.66 -16.78
N LEU A 61 -6.53 28.17 -17.64
CA LEU A 61 -5.14 28.48 -17.23
C LEU A 61 -5.10 29.59 -16.18
N TRP A 62 -5.99 30.58 -16.29
CA TRP A 62 -6.15 31.59 -15.25
C TRP A 62 -6.60 30.98 -13.92
N PHE A 63 -7.59 30.08 -13.93
CA PHE A 63 -8.04 29.39 -12.72
C PHE A 63 -6.91 28.58 -12.06
N LEU A 64 -6.13 27.85 -12.85
CA LEU A 64 -4.98 27.09 -12.34
C LEU A 64 -3.91 28.01 -11.73
N HIS A 65 -3.65 29.16 -12.36
CA HIS A 65 -2.75 30.16 -11.80
C HIS A 65 -3.28 30.76 -10.48
N GLN A 66 -4.60 30.97 -10.33
CA GLN A 66 -5.17 31.44 -9.06
C GLN A 66 -5.05 30.39 -7.93
N LEU A 67 -4.94 29.11 -8.26
CA LEU A 67 -4.73 28.04 -7.28
C LEU A 67 -3.28 27.99 -6.76
N ASP A 68 -2.32 28.24 -7.64
CA ASP A 68 -0.89 28.31 -7.30
C ASP A 68 -0.18 29.38 -8.17
N PRO A 69 -0.10 30.64 -7.70
CA PRO A 69 0.48 31.74 -8.49
C PRO A 69 1.98 31.60 -8.75
N GLU A 70 2.68 30.80 -7.95
CA GLU A 70 4.12 30.57 -8.08
C GLU A 70 4.44 29.37 -9.00
N ASP A 71 3.43 28.66 -9.50
CA ASP A 71 3.61 27.51 -10.38
C ASP A 71 4.18 27.91 -11.75
N ALA A 72 5.41 27.47 -12.01
CA ALA A 72 6.10 27.68 -13.28
C ALA A 72 5.70 26.68 -14.38
N SER A 73 4.87 25.66 -14.11
CA SER A 73 4.52 24.59 -15.07
C SER A 73 3.82 25.11 -16.34
N TYR A 74 3.27 26.33 -16.29
CA TYR A 74 2.66 27.02 -17.42
C TYR A 74 3.55 28.14 -18.00
N ASN A 75 4.82 28.20 -17.65
CA ASN A 75 5.80 28.98 -18.39
C ASN A 75 6.27 28.17 -19.61
N ILE A 76 6.30 28.81 -20.78
CA ILE A 76 6.82 28.19 -22.01
C ILE A 76 8.08 28.94 -22.48
N PRO A 77 9.28 28.44 -22.15
CA PRO A 77 10.52 29.06 -22.58
C PRO A 77 10.88 28.67 -24.03
N LEU A 78 11.45 29.63 -24.76
CA LEU A 78 12.19 29.44 -25.99
C LEU A 78 13.58 30.05 -25.77
N VAL A 79 14.59 29.21 -25.58
CA VAL A 79 15.97 29.65 -25.35
C VAL A 79 16.80 29.31 -26.58
N LEU A 80 17.39 30.33 -27.17
CA LEU A 80 18.17 30.23 -28.41
C LEU A 80 19.61 30.64 -28.14
N ARG A 81 20.55 29.79 -28.52
CA ARG A 81 21.96 30.16 -28.68
C ARG A 81 22.16 30.74 -30.06
N LEU A 82 22.61 32.00 -30.11
CA LEU A 82 22.86 32.78 -31.31
C LEU A 82 24.36 33.06 -31.42
N THR A 83 24.96 32.67 -32.54
CA THR A 83 26.39 32.89 -32.83
C THR A 83 26.56 33.79 -34.04
N GLY A 84 27.24 34.92 -33.86
CA GLY A 84 27.52 35.95 -34.86
C GLY A 84 27.35 37.37 -34.33
N ALA A 85 27.47 38.36 -35.22
CA ALA A 85 27.37 39.78 -34.85
C ALA A 85 25.91 40.21 -34.62
N LEU A 86 25.46 40.23 -33.36
CA LEU A 86 24.08 40.57 -33.01
C LEU A 86 23.86 42.08 -32.79
N SER A 87 22.82 42.62 -33.41
CA SER A 87 22.36 44.01 -33.21
C SER A 87 21.19 44.06 -32.24
N VAL A 88 21.44 44.47 -30.99
CA VAL A 88 20.40 44.63 -29.96
C VAL A 88 19.29 45.59 -30.39
N PRO A 89 19.57 46.75 -31.03
CA PRO A 89 18.51 47.64 -31.52
C PRO A 89 17.62 47.01 -32.59
N ALA A 90 18.19 46.24 -33.53
CA ALA A 90 17.41 45.56 -34.55
C ALA A 90 16.55 44.43 -33.96
N LEU A 91 17.08 43.73 -32.94
CA LEU A 91 16.34 42.71 -32.20
C LEU A 91 15.17 43.32 -31.42
N ALA A 92 15.39 44.44 -30.71
CA ALA A 92 14.33 45.15 -30.00
C ALA A 92 13.22 45.61 -30.96
N ALA A 93 13.57 46.20 -32.11
CA ALA A 93 12.60 46.61 -33.12
C ALA A 93 11.81 45.41 -33.69
N ALA A 94 12.46 44.25 -33.88
CA ALA A 94 11.79 43.03 -34.30
C ALA A 94 10.75 42.55 -33.29
N PHE A 95 11.06 42.61 -31.99
CA PHE A 95 10.11 42.30 -30.92
C PHE A 95 8.94 43.29 -30.87
N GLU A 96 9.21 44.60 -30.94
CA GLU A 96 8.17 45.63 -30.97
C GLU A 96 7.18 45.40 -32.11
N GLY A 97 7.68 45.11 -33.31
CA GLY A 97 6.84 44.79 -34.47
C GLY A 97 6.01 43.52 -34.29
N THR A 98 6.56 42.50 -33.65
CA THR A 98 5.88 41.22 -33.37
C THR A 98 4.78 41.40 -32.32
N VAL A 99 5.07 42.07 -31.20
CA VAL A 99 4.10 42.36 -30.13
C VAL A 99 2.99 43.29 -30.63
N ALA A 100 3.31 44.25 -31.50
CA ALA A 100 2.31 45.12 -32.11
C ALA A 100 1.32 44.36 -33.01
N ARG A 101 1.82 43.37 -33.78
CA ARG A 101 1.03 42.55 -34.71
C ARG A 101 0.07 41.60 -33.97
N HIS A 102 0.50 41.01 -32.86
CA HIS A 102 -0.25 39.94 -32.19
C HIS A 102 -0.90 40.41 -30.88
N GLU A 103 -2.24 40.48 -30.85
CA GLU A 103 -3.01 40.89 -29.66
C GLU A 103 -2.69 40.08 -28.41
N ALA A 104 -2.50 38.77 -28.54
CA ALA A 104 -2.28 37.88 -27.41
C ALA A 104 -1.05 38.27 -26.58
N LEU A 105 0.03 38.73 -27.21
CA LEU A 105 1.29 39.13 -26.54
C LEU A 105 1.15 40.40 -25.70
N ARG A 106 0.08 41.17 -25.89
CA ARG A 106 -0.25 42.41 -25.16
C ARG A 106 -1.58 42.31 -24.42
N THR A 107 -2.01 41.09 -24.11
CA THR A 107 -3.24 40.82 -23.35
C THR A 107 -2.91 40.46 -21.90
N ARG A 108 -3.66 41.03 -20.96
CA ARG A 108 -3.65 40.70 -19.52
C ARG A 108 -5.03 40.27 -19.04
N PHE A 109 -5.08 39.60 -17.90
CA PHE A 109 -6.26 38.90 -17.36
C PHE A 109 -6.54 39.28 -15.89
N PRO A 110 -6.97 40.52 -15.61
CA PRO A 110 -7.42 40.90 -14.27
C PRO A 110 -8.65 40.09 -13.81
N ASP A 111 -8.73 39.89 -12.50
CA ASP A 111 -9.94 39.40 -11.83
C ASP A 111 -10.98 40.53 -11.77
N VAL A 112 -12.17 40.26 -12.30
CA VAL A 112 -13.36 41.11 -12.15
C VAL A 112 -14.50 40.23 -11.65
N ASP A 113 -14.92 40.44 -10.40
CA ASP A 113 -16.00 39.70 -9.73
C ASP A 113 -15.79 38.17 -9.70
N GLY A 114 -14.54 37.72 -9.48
CA GLY A 114 -14.18 36.31 -9.42
C GLY A 114 -14.08 35.63 -10.79
N ARG A 115 -13.92 36.42 -11.86
CA ARG A 115 -13.83 35.93 -13.24
C ARG A 115 -12.71 36.63 -14.01
N PRO A 116 -12.01 35.92 -14.91
CA PRO A 116 -11.00 36.52 -15.76
C PRO A 116 -11.64 37.36 -16.86
N VAL A 117 -11.08 38.55 -17.07
CA VAL A 117 -11.44 39.43 -18.18
C VAL A 117 -10.19 39.70 -19.03
N ALA A 118 -10.25 39.44 -20.34
CA ALA A 118 -9.16 39.73 -21.26
C ALA A 118 -9.13 41.22 -21.60
N VAL A 119 -8.03 41.89 -21.25
CA VAL A 119 -7.76 43.30 -21.56
C VAL A 119 -6.58 43.39 -22.51
N VAL A 120 -6.83 43.85 -23.73
CA VAL A 120 -5.78 44.03 -24.74
C VAL A 120 -5.24 45.46 -24.68
N ASP A 121 -3.99 45.62 -24.25
CA ASP A 121 -3.35 46.92 -24.16
C ASP A 121 -2.91 47.44 -25.54
N ARG A 122 -2.72 48.76 -25.68
CA ARG A 122 -2.21 49.34 -26.94
C ARG A 122 -0.75 48.92 -27.17
N PRO A 123 -0.30 48.79 -28.43
CA PRO A 123 1.11 48.57 -28.73
C PRO A 123 1.99 49.62 -28.05
N GLY A 124 3.08 49.17 -27.42
CA GLY A 124 4.03 49.99 -26.69
C GLY A 124 5.46 49.45 -26.84
N PRO A 125 6.46 50.14 -26.27
CA PRO A 125 7.85 49.73 -26.35
C PRO A 125 8.06 48.38 -25.65
N VAL A 126 8.91 47.53 -26.22
CA VAL A 126 9.25 46.22 -25.67
C VAL A 126 10.62 46.27 -25.02
N VAL A 127 10.72 45.85 -23.76
CA VAL A 127 11.99 45.83 -23.02
C VAL A 127 12.72 44.53 -23.28
N VAL A 128 13.91 44.62 -23.87
CA VAL A 128 14.88 43.52 -23.98
C VAL A 128 15.92 43.72 -22.88
N GLU A 129 15.88 42.89 -21.83
CA GLU A 129 16.87 42.94 -20.75
C GLU A 129 18.20 42.38 -21.28
N SER A 130 19.20 43.24 -21.52
CA SER A 130 20.52 42.80 -21.98
C SER A 130 21.51 42.74 -20.82
N LEU A 131 22.07 41.56 -20.57
CA LEU A 131 23.04 41.30 -19.50
C LEU A 131 24.36 40.84 -20.10
N ASP A 132 25.46 41.47 -19.67
CA ASP A 132 26.81 41.13 -20.10
C ASP A 132 27.44 40.13 -19.13
N LEU A 133 27.63 38.89 -19.58
CA LEU A 133 28.21 37.79 -18.82
C LEU A 133 29.62 37.42 -19.31
N ARG A 134 30.20 38.20 -20.22
CA ARG A 134 31.57 38.00 -20.70
C ARG A 134 32.54 38.00 -19.52
N GLY A 135 33.39 36.96 -19.44
CA GLY A 135 34.32 36.76 -18.33
C GLY A 135 33.69 36.19 -17.05
N ARG A 136 32.42 35.74 -17.07
CA ARG A 136 31.74 35.09 -15.93
C ARG A 136 31.26 33.66 -16.30
N PRO A 137 32.17 32.72 -16.56
CA PRO A 137 31.81 31.36 -16.97
C PRO A 137 30.93 30.68 -15.91
N GLY A 138 29.92 29.93 -16.36
CA GLY A 138 28.97 29.22 -15.48
C GLY A 138 27.82 30.06 -14.91
N SER A 139 27.80 31.38 -15.12
CA SER A 139 26.72 32.25 -14.60
C SER A 139 25.42 32.22 -15.42
N ALA A 140 25.49 31.81 -16.69
CA ALA A 140 24.33 31.82 -17.59
C ALA A 140 23.25 30.80 -17.20
N GLY A 141 23.63 29.57 -16.82
CA GLY A 141 22.69 28.49 -16.49
C GLY A 141 21.74 28.83 -15.34
N PRO A 142 22.24 29.23 -14.15
CA PRO A 142 21.39 29.63 -13.03
C PRO A 142 20.44 30.79 -13.37
N LEU A 143 20.91 31.74 -14.17
CA LEU A 143 20.11 32.90 -14.58
C LEU A 143 19.02 32.52 -15.59
N LEU A 144 19.32 31.62 -16.53
CA LEU A 144 18.30 31.04 -17.43
C LEU A 144 17.24 30.31 -16.62
N ALA A 145 17.63 29.47 -15.66
CA ALA A 145 16.70 28.76 -14.79
C ALA A 145 15.83 29.73 -13.97
N GLU A 146 16.42 30.78 -13.38
CA GLU A 146 15.68 31.82 -12.65
C GLU A 146 14.65 32.52 -13.56
N ARG A 147 15.05 32.92 -14.77
CA ARG A 147 14.15 33.60 -15.72
C ARG A 147 13.04 32.67 -16.20
N THR A 148 13.37 31.43 -16.55
CA THR A 148 12.44 30.40 -17.04
C THR A 148 11.40 30.00 -15.99
N ASN A 149 11.80 29.89 -14.72
CA ASN A 149 10.93 29.42 -13.65
C ASN A 149 10.29 30.54 -12.80
N GLY A 150 10.63 31.82 -13.03
CA GLY A 150 9.99 32.92 -12.31
C GLY A 150 8.49 33.05 -12.62
N ALA A 151 7.68 33.42 -11.62
CA ALA A 151 6.23 33.58 -11.76
C ALA A 151 5.83 34.77 -12.67
N PHE A 152 4.62 34.72 -13.23
CA PHE A 152 3.98 35.83 -13.94
C PHE A 152 2.79 36.37 -13.14
N ASP A 153 2.55 37.68 -13.18
CA ASP A 153 1.30 38.27 -12.71
C ASP A 153 0.33 38.42 -13.89
N LEU A 154 -0.68 37.54 -13.96
CA LEU A 154 -1.66 37.53 -15.06
C LEU A 154 -2.49 38.81 -15.14
N ALA A 155 -2.72 39.51 -14.02
CA ALA A 155 -3.56 40.69 -13.96
C ALA A 155 -2.83 41.96 -14.45
N ARG A 156 -1.51 42.04 -14.23
CA ARG A 156 -0.70 43.21 -14.57
C ARG A 156 0.02 43.09 -15.90
N GLY A 157 0.52 41.90 -16.25
CA GLY A 157 1.38 41.71 -17.42
C GLY A 157 2.69 42.52 -17.34
N PRO A 158 3.52 42.54 -18.41
CA PRO A 158 3.37 41.76 -19.64
C PRO A 158 3.58 40.25 -19.40
N LEU A 159 2.92 39.41 -20.19
CA LEU A 159 2.98 37.94 -20.09
C LEU A 159 4.06 37.33 -21.00
N LEU A 160 5.09 38.14 -21.25
CA LEU A 160 6.24 37.85 -22.07
C LEU A 160 7.46 38.54 -21.41
N ARG A 161 8.54 37.78 -21.21
CA ARG A 161 9.85 38.26 -20.74
C ARG A 161 10.91 37.93 -21.78
N ILE A 162 11.79 38.89 -22.04
CA ILE A 162 12.87 38.77 -23.03
C ILE A 162 14.19 39.15 -22.36
N THR A 163 15.11 38.20 -22.27
CA THR A 163 16.44 38.39 -21.68
C THR A 163 17.50 37.96 -22.69
N LEU A 164 18.45 38.86 -22.99
CA LEU A 164 19.61 38.59 -23.84
C LEU A 164 20.87 38.53 -22.98
N LEU A 165 21.46 37.34 -22.89
CA LEU A 165 22.73 37.13 -22.20
C LEU A 165 23.87 37.14 -23.22
N ARG A 166 24.84 38.03 -23.06
CA ARG A 166 26.05 38.08 -23.89
C ARG A 166 27.13 37.25 -23.21
N THR A 167 27.38 36.04 -23.71
CA THR A 167 28.34 35.09 -23.11
C THR A 167 29.75 35.29 -23.65
N ASP A 168 29.86 35.66 -24.92
CA ASP A 168 31.11 36.06 -25.59
C ASP A 168 30.87 37.28 -26.53
N ASP A 169 31.90 37.70 -27.27
CA ASP A 169 31.81 38.77 -28.26
C ASP A 169 30.90 38.43 -29.45
N ASP A 170 30.88 37.15 -29.86
CA ASP A 170 30.06 36.61 -30.94
C ASP A 170 29.09 35.52 -30.48
N GLU A 171 28.92 35.32 -29.16
CA GLU A 171 28.03 34.30 -28.61
C GLU A 171 27.00 34.92 -27.64
N HIS A 172 25.73 34.59 -27.87
CA HIS A 172 24.61 35.13 -27.13
C HIS A 172 23.56 34.05 -26.82
N LEU A 173 22.90 34.18 -25.68
CA LEU A 173 21.73 33.38 -25.31
C LEU A 173 20.52 34.29 -25.24
N LEU A 174 19.56 34.08 -26.12
CA LEU A 174 18.27 34.78 -26.12
C LEU A 174 17.26 33.90 -25.39
N CYS A 175 16.87 34.30 -24.19
CA CYS A 175 15.85 33.66 -23.38
C CYS A 175 14.52 34.40 -23.53
N LEU A 176 13.54 33.72 -24.10
CA LEU A 176 12.18 34.18 -24.25
C LEU A 176 11.27 33.32 -23.37
N VAL A 177 10.51 33.93 -22.46
CA VAL A 177 9.58 33.19 -21.60
C VAL A 177 8.20 33.81 -21.75
N LEU A 178 7.21 33.01 -22.11
CA LEU A 178 5.80 33.44 -22.16
C LEU A 178 5.00 32.62 -21.15
N HIS A 179 3.92 33.20 -20.62
CA HIS A 179 2.90 32.39 -19.96
C HIS A 179 2.04 31.66 -21.02
N HIS A 180 1.73 30.39 -20.78
CA HIS A 180 1.00 29.54 -21.73
C HIS A 180 -0.41 30.05 -22.07
N ILE A 181 -0.95 30.99 -21.26
CA ILE A 181 -2.25 31.63 -21.51
C ILE A 181 -2.26 32.53 -22.76
N VAL A 182 -1.10 33.03 -23.20
CA VAL A 182 -0.98 33.92 -24.38
C VAL A 182 -0.32 33.26 -25.59
N ALA A 183 0.20 32.04 -25.44
CA ALA A 183 0.88 31.32 -26.52
C ALA A 183 0.90 29.81 -26.25
N ASP A 184 1.02 29.03 -27.32
CA ASP A 184 1.20 27.58 -27.29
C ASP A 184 2.45 27.12 -28.06
N GLY A 185 2.70 25.81 -28.10
CA GLY A 185 3.87 25.26 -28.79
C GLY A 185 3.93 25.61 -30.29
N TRP A 186 2.77 25.74 -30.94
CA TRP A 186 2.69 26.22 -32.33
C TRP A 186 3.11 27.70 -32.42
N SER A 187 2.63 28.53 -31.49
CA SER A 187 2.96 29.95 -31.41
C SER A 187 4.46 30.20 -31.24
N LEU A 188 5.20 29.33 -30.54
CA LEU A 188 6.65 29.47 -30.39
C LEU A 188 7.40 29.34 -31.73
N ASN A 189 6.94 28.45 -32.62
CA ASN A 189 7.51 28.31 -33.96
C ASN A 189 7.24 29.57 -34.81
N LEU A 190 6.00 30.05 -34.82
CA LEU A 190 5.63 31.28 -35.53
C LEU A 190 6.44 32.48 -35.04
N LEU A 191 6.58 32.60 -33.72
CA LEU A 191 7.31 33.68 -33.10
C LEU A 191 8.79 33.66 -33.48
N ARG A 192 9.44 32.49 -33.48
CA ARG A 192 10.84 32.36 -33.93
C ARG A 192 11.01 32.78 -35.39
N ASP A 193 10.15 32.30 -36.27
CA ASP A 193 10.25 32.54 -37.72
C ASP A 193 9.95 34.02 -38.07
N GLU A 194 8.95 34.62 -37.42
CA GLU A 194 8.62 36.03 -37.58
C GLU A 194 9.72 36.94 -37.04
N LEU A 195 10.29 36.62 -35.86
CA LEU A 195 11.41 37.38 -35.29
C LEU A 195 12.63 37.35 -36.20
N ALA A 196 12.99 36.19 -36.75
CA ALA A 196 14.11 36.08 -37.70
C ALA A 196 13.89 36.95 -38.94
N THR A 197 12.66 36.93 -39.48
CA THR A 197 12.28 37.72 -40.66
C THR A 197 12.36 39.22 -40.39
N ARG A 198 11.82 39.67 -39.27
CA ARG A 198 11.84 41.09 -38.87
C ARG A 198 13.24 41.58 -38.53
N TYR A 199 14.02 40.76 -37.83
CA TYR A 199 15.41 41.08 -37.51
C TYR A 199 16.24 41.29 -38.78
N ALA A 200 16.12 40.39 -39.76
CA ALA A 200 16.79 40.52 -41.07
C ALA A 200 16.37 41.79 -41.83
N ALA A 201 15.10 42.17 -41.78
CA ALA A 201 14.60 43.38 -42.43
C ALA A 201 15.15 44.65 -41.76
N HIS A 202 15.17 44.69 -40.41
CA HIS A 202 15.72 45.81 -39.66
C HIS A 202 17.23 45.98 -39.85
N LEU A 203 17.99 44.87 -39.88
CA LEU A 203 19.42 44.91 -40.22
C LEU A 203 19.67 45.50 -41.62
N ALA A 204 18.82 45.15 -42.59
CA ALA A 204 18.93 45.63 -43.97
C ALA A 204 18.30 47.02 -44.21
N GLY A 205 17.70 47.65 -43.20
CA GLY A 205 16.97 48.90 -43.35
C GLY A 205 15.76 48.82 -44.31
N ARG A 206 15.15 47.64 -44.45
CA ARG A 206 14.01 47.38 -45.35
C ARG A 206 12.69 47.37 -44.57
N PRO A 207 11.57 47.76 -45.20
CA PRO A 207 10.25 47.63 -44.57
C PRO A 207 9.90 46.15 -44.38
N VAL A 208 9.20 45.85 -43.28
CA VAL A 208 8.60 44.54 -43.03
C VAL A 208 7.18 44.55 -43.61
N ASP A 209 6.91 43.70 -44.59
CA ASP A 209 5.58 43.50 -45.16
C ASP A 209 5.07 42.11 -44.78
N LEU A 210 4.20 42.04 -43.77
CA LEU A 210 3.56 40.81 -43.31
C LEU A 210 2.03 41.02 -43.29
N PRO A 211 1.22 40.09 -43.82
CA PRO A 211 -0.24 40.24 -43.95
C PRO A 211 -0.93 40.37 -42.59
N GLY A 212 -2.06 41.06 -42.44
CA GLY A 212 -2.76 41.13 -41.15
C GLY A 212 -3.20 39.74 -40.63
N VAL A 213 -3.23 39.55 -39.31
CA VAL A 213 -3.69 38.30 -38.66
C VAL A 213 -5.04 38.52 -37.97
N LEU A 214 -5.82 37.45 -37.78
CA LEU A 214 -7.07 37.50 -37.04
C LEU A 214 -6.80 37.92 -35.57
N PRO A 215 -7.53 38.92 -35.02
CA PRO A 215 -7.52 39.22 -33.60
C PRO A 215 -7.81 37.97 -32.75
N TYR A 216 -6.96 37.66 -31.75
CA TYR A 216 -7.21 36.49 -30.90
C TYR A 216 -8.53 36.62 -30.12
N THR A 217 -8.91 37.85 -29.77
CA THR A 217 -10.20 38.15 -29.14
C THR A 217 -11.41 37.76 -29.99
N GLU A 218 -11.28 37.84 -31.32
CA GLU A 218 -12.30 37.38 -32.25
C GLU A 218 -12.41 35.86 -32.25
N TYR A 219 -11.28 35.15 -32.22
CA TYR A 219 -11.27 33.69 -32.05
C TYR A 219 -11.95 33.26 -30.74
N ALA A 220 -11.59 33.86 -29.60
CA ALA A 220 -12.20 33.55 -28.30
C ALA A 220 -13.73 33.74 -28.31
N ARG A 221 -14.22 34.76 -29.01
CA ARG A 221 -15.66 34.99 -29.21
C ARG A 221 -16.32 33.87 -30.03
N ARG A 222 -15.69 33.44 -31.14
CA ARG A 222 -16.17 32.35 -31.98
C ARG A 222 -16.19 31.02 -31.24
N GLU A 223 -15.13 30.72 -30.49
CA GLU A 223 -15.02 29.52 -29.65
C GLU A 223 -16.17 29.43 -28.64
N ARG A 224 -16.42 30.51 -27.88
CA ARG A 224 -17.52 30.54 -26.90
C ARG A 224 -18.91 30.42 -27.52
N ALA A 225 -19.10 30.93 -28.74
CA ALA A 225 -20.35 30.77 -29.47
C ALA A 225 -20.54 29.31 -29.94
N ALA A 226 -19.47 28.67 -30.43
CA ALA A 226 -19.47 27.28 -30.89
C ALA A 226 -19.67 26.26 -29.76
N ALA A 227 -19.30 26.60 -28.52
CA ALA A 227 -19.50 25.77 -27.34
C ALA A 227 -20.97 25.65 -26.88
N ARG A 228 -21.94 26.09 -27.69
CA ARG A 228 -23.38 26.09 -27.40
C ARG A 228 -24.16 25.46 -28.57
N GLY A 229 -25.31 24.86 -28.25
CA GLY A 229 -26.24 24.31 -29.24
C GLY A 229 -26.09 22.80 -29.48
N PRO A 230 -26.87 22.23 -30.41
CA PRO A 230 -27.05 20.77 -30.52
C PRO A 230 -25.76 19.98 -30.80
N GLU A 231 -24.86 20.53 -31.61
CA GLU A 231 -23.58 19.90 -31.96
C GLU A 231 -22.63 19.82 -30.75
N ALA A 232 -22.55 20.90 -29.97
CA ALA A 232 -21.78 20.93 -28.73
C ALA A 232 -22.34 19.96 -27.67
N GLU A 233 -23.66 19.85 -27.55
CA GLU A 233 -24.29 18.86 -26.66
C GLU A 233 -24.06 17.42 -27.11
N ALA A 234 -24.08 17.14 -28.41
CA ALA A 234 -23.75 15.83 -28.96
C ALA A 234 -22.29 15.44 -28.67
N ALA A 235 -21.36 16.37 -28.85
CA ALA A 235 -19.95 16.17 -28.52
C ALA A 235 -19.74 15.95 -27.01
N LEU A 236 -20.43 16.70 -26.15
CA LEU A 236 -20.37 16.49 -24.70
C LEU A 236 -20.95 15.11 -24.31
N ALA A 237 -22.07 14.71 -24.91
CA ALA A 237 -22.69 13.41 -24.65
C ALA A 237 -21.74 12.25 -25.02
N HIS A 238 -21.04 12.36 -26.15
CA HIS A 238 -20.02 11.40 -26.57
C HIS A 238 -18.92 11.23 -25.50
N TRP A 239 -18.33 12.34 -25.02
CA TRP A 239 -17.29 12.27 -24.00
C TRP A 239 -17.80 11.77 -22.64
N ARG A 240 -19.02 12.15 -22.26
CA ARG A 240 -19.65 11.67 -21.03
C ARG A 240 -19.84 10.15 -21.05
N GLU A 241 -20.30 9.61 -22.17
CA GLU A 241 -20.42 8.15 -22.35
C GLU A 241 -19.03 7.48 -22.36
N ARG A 242 -18.06 8.07 -23.07
CA ARG A 242 -16.76 7.45 -23.27
C ARG A 242 -15.90 7.42 -22.00
N LEU A 243 -15.98 8.46 -21.18
CA LEU A 243 -15.20 8.65 -19.95
C LEU A 243 -15.98 8.29 -18.70
N ALA A 244 -17.21 7.77 -18.84
CA ALA A 244 -17.93 7.18 -17.72
C ALA A 244 -17.08 6.10 -17.05
N ASP A 245 -16.94 6.20 -15.73
CA ASP A 245 -16.17 5.28 -14.89
C ASP A 245 -14.71 5.08 -15.34
N ALA A 246 -14.12 6.06 -16.03
CA ALA A 246 -12.74 5.99 -16.46
C ALA A 246 -11.81 5.89 -15.22
N PRO A 247 -10.99 4.83 -15.11
CA PRO A 247 -10.07 4.69 -14.01
C PRO A 247 -8.90 5.67 -14.14
N VAL A 248 -8.41 6.11 -12.99
CA VAL A 248 -7.19 6.89 -12.84
C VAL A 248 -5.98 5.97 -13.06
N LEU A 249 -5.02 6.42 -13.87
CA LEU A 249 -3.75 5.74 -14.04
C LEU A 249 -2.95 5.88 -12.75
N ASP A 250 -2.47 4.76 -12.21
CA ASP A 250 -1.61 4.74 -11.05
C ASP A 250 -0.21 4.26 -11.42
N LEU A 251 0.68 5.24 -11.59
CA LEU A 251 2.08 5.01 -11.91
C LEU A 251 2.90 4.55 -10.70
N ARG A 252 2.29 4.53 -9.50
CA ARG A 252 2.89 4.19 -8.20
C ARG A 252 4.20 4.96 -7.96
N PRO A 253 4.17 6.16 -7.37
CA PRO A 253 5.37 6.92 -7.06
C PRO A 253 6.46 6.08 -6.38
N THR A 254 7.72 6.28 -6.77
CA THR A 254 8.88 5.55 -6.24
C THR A 254 9.66 6.36 -5.20
N VAL A 255 9.54 7.69 -5.26
CA VAL A 255 10.10 8.60 -4.27
C VAL A 255 9.05 8.85 -3.20
N THR A 256 9.45 8.88 -1.93
CA THR A 256 8.56 9.17 -0.80
C THR A 256 9.18 10.26 0.05
N GLY A 257 8.56 11.44 0.09
CA GLY A 257 9.00 12.61 0.85
C GLY A 257 8.13 13.81 0.48
N THR A 258 8.01 14.81 1.35
CA THR A 258 7.48 16.12 0.94
C THR A 258 8.56 16.82 0.12
N PRO A 259 8.35 17.06 -1.19
CA PRO A 259 9.30 17.84 -1.95
C PRO A 259 9.37 19.27 -1.43
N ASP A 260 10.58 19.84 -1.44
CA ASP A 260 10.75 21.29 -1.50
C ASP A 260 10.19 21.76 -2.85
N GLY A 261 8.91 22.11 -2.88
CA GLY A 261 8.20 22.61 -4.07
C GLY A 261 7.38 21.55 -4.81
N ALA A 262 6.05 21.63 -4.69
CA ALA A 262 5.15 20.90 -5.57
C ALA A 262 5.39 21.33 -7.03
N GLY A 263 5.40 20.37 -7.97
CA GLY A 263 5.48 20.66 -9.41
C GLY A 263 6.88 20.62 -10.04
N SER A 264 7.95 20.33 -9.27
CA SER A 264 9.29 20.16 -9.85
C SER A 264 9.35 18.99 -10.85
N GLY A 265 9.93 19.25 -12.01
CA GLY A 265 10.03 18.31 -13.13
C GLY A 265 11.47 18.14 -13.61
N ALA A 266 11.76 16.97 -14.19
CA ALA A 266 12.99 16.68 -14.90
C ALA A 266 12.69 15.92 -16.20
N PHE A 267 13.67 15.89 -17.10
CA PHE A 267 13.52 15.28 -18.43
C PHE A 267 14.59 14.21 -18.67
N HIS A 268 14.19 13.12 -19.31
CA HIS A 268 15.09 12.09 -19.82
C HIS A 268 14.92 11.91 -21.33
N THR A 269 15.99 12.09 -22.09
CA THR A 269 15.97 11.98 -23.56
C THR A 269 16.57 10.67 -24.03
N ARG A 270 15.85 9.97 -24.92
CA ARG A 270 16.27 8.72 -25.56
C ARG A 270 16.18 8.86 -27.08
N ARG A 271 17.30 8.62 -27.77
CA ARG A 271 17.35 8.51 -29.23
C ARG A 271 17.14 7.06 -29.66
N ILE A 272 16.12 6.82 -30.48
CA ILE A 272 15.78 5.49 -31.01
C ILE A 272 16.16 5.46 -32.49
N THR A 273 17.35 4.94 -32.76
CA THR A 273 17.94 4.97 -34.11
C THR A 273 17.14 4.14 -35.11
N GLY A 274 16.85 4.72 -36.28
CA GLY A 274 16.18 4.09 -37.43
C GLY A 274 14.70 3.74 -37.22
N ALA A 275 14.07 4.15 -36.12
CA ALA A 275 12.68 3.79 -35.83
C ALA A 275 11.66 4.59 -36.66
N GLY A 276 12.01 5.79 -37.14
CA GLY A 276 11.06 6.67 -37.83
C GLY A 276 10.47 6.03 -39.08
N ALA A 277 11.32 5.50 -39.97
CA ALA A 277 10.88 4.87 -41.21
C ALA A 277 10.02 3.62 -40.96
N ALA A 278 10.34 2.84 -39.93
CA ALA A 278 9.58 1.65 -39.55
C ALA A 278 8.18 2.00 -39.00
N VAL A 279 8.08 3.07 -38.21
CA VAL A 279 6.79 3.60 -37.74
C VAL A 279 5.91 4.01 -38.92
N ASP A 280 6.46 4.72 -39.90
CA ASP A 280 5.70 5.15 -41.10
C ASP A 280 5.26 3.98 -41.96
N ALA A 281 6.13 2.97 -42.12
CA ALA A 281 5.82 1.75 -42.85
C ALA A 281 4.63 1.02 -42.22
N LEU A 282 4.67 0.81 -40.90
CA LEU A 282 3.57 0.15 -40.19
C LEU A 282 2.29 0.99 -40.22
N ALA A 283 2.40 2.30 -40.03
CA ALA A 283 1.25 3.21 -40.11
C ALA A 283 0.54 3.10 -41.47
N ARG A 284 1.33 3.08 -42.56
CA ARG A 284 0.82 2.90 -43.93
C ARG A 284 0.18 1.53 -44.12
N GLU A 285 0.82 0.47 -43.67
CA GLU A 285 0.32 -0.90 -43.76
C GLU A 285 -1.03 -1.07 -43.05
N LYS A 286 -1.13 -0.60 -41.79
CA LYS A 286 -2.33 -0.73 -40.96
C LYS A 286 -3.36 0.39 -41.20
N ARG A 287 -3.11 1.28 -42.16
CA ARG A 287 -3.97 2.43 -42.54
C ARG A 287 -4.31 3.31 -41.32
N CYS A 288 -3.29 3.65 -40.54
CA CYS A 288 -3.34 4.57 -39.41
C CYS A 288 -2.26 5.65 -39.54
N THR A 289 -2.13 6.53 -38.55
CA THR A 289 -1.08 7.56 -38.53
C THR A 289 0.10 7.13 -37.66
N PRO A 290 1.31 7.71 -37.86
CA PRO A 290 2.44 7.52 -36.94
C PRO A 290 2.09 7.82 -35.48
N PHE A 291 1.29 8.86 -35.24
CA PHE A 291 0.74 9.18 -33.92
C PHE A 291 -0.02 8.00 -33.29
N MET A 292 -0.90 7.33 -34.04
CA MET A 292 -1.67 6.18 -33.54
C MET A 292 -0.76 4.99 -33.20
N VAL A 293 0.32 4.79 -33.96
CA VAL A 293 1.32 3.74 -33.67
C VAL A 293 2.05 4.02 -32.35
N LEU A 294 2.52 5.24 -32.18
CA LEU A 294 3.25 5.67 -30.99
C LEU A 294 2.34 5.71 -29.75
N LEU A 295 1.08 6.13 -29.90
CA LEU A 295 0.08 6.07 -28.83
C LEU A 295 -0.19 4.63 -28.38
N ALA A 296 -0.35 3.69 -29.32
CA ALA A 296 -0.54 2.30 -28.97
C ALA A 296 0.69 1.73 -28.24
N ALA A 297 1.90 2.00 -28.72
CA ALA A 297 3.13 1.56 -28.04
C ALA A 297 3.24 2.12 -26.62
N TYR A 298 2.88 3.40 -26.43
CA TYR A 298 2.89 4.03 -25.12
C TYR A 298 1.84 3.43 -24.17
N GLN A 299 0.63 3.18 -24.67
CA GLN A 299 -0.42 2.49 -23.91
C GLN A 299 0.01 1.08 -23.50
N VAL A 300 0.68 0.32 -24.36
CA VAL A 300 1.21 -1.00 -23.98
C VAL A 300 2.28 -0.87 -22.90
N LEU A 301 3.19 0.10 -23.02
CA LEU A 301 4.22 0.33 -21.98
C LEU A 301 3.57 0.56 -20.61
N LEU A 302 2.61 1.48 -20.52
CA LEU A 302 1.92 1.82 -19.28
C LEU A 302 1.12 0.63 -18.73
N HIS A 303 0.42 -0.11 -19.61
CA HIS A 303 -0.28 -1.33 -19.25
C HIS A 303 0.66 -2.36 -18.62
N ARG A 304 1.81 -2.60 -19.25
CA ARG A 304 2.79 -3.58 -18.76
C ARG A 304 3.39 -3.15 -17.42
N TRP A 305 3.66 -1.86 -17.21
CA TRP A 305 4.24 -1.37 -15.95
C TRP A 305 3.26 -1.33 -14.78
N THR A 306 2.00 -0.99 -15.04
CA THR A 306 0.98 -0.75 -13.98
C THR A 306 0.04 -1.94 -13.77
N ARG A 307 -0.01 -2.88 -14.71
CA ARG A 307 -1.02 -3.94 -14.84
C ARG A 307 -2.46 -3.44 -15.03
N GLN A 308 -2.65 -2.15 -15.36
CA GLN A 308 -3.96 -1.60 -15.70
C GLN A 308 -4.25 -1.83 -17.19
N ASP A 309 -5.40 -2.42 -17.51
CA ASP A 309 -5.88 -2.64 -18.89
C ASP A 309 -6.79 -1.51 -19.41
N ASP A 310 -7.19 -0.62 -18.51
CA ASP A 310 -8.04 0.55 -18.74
C ASP A 310 -7.48 1.75 -17.95
N PHE A 311 -7.28 2.86 -18.65
CA PHE A 311 -6.80 4.15 -18.12
C PHE A 311 -6.85 5.21 -19.23
N CYS A 312 -6.63 6.48 -18.88
CA CYS A 312 -6.67 7.60 -19.82
C CYS A 312 -5.29 8.23 -20.06
N VAL A 313 -5.01 8.55 -21.32
CA VAL A 313 -3.84 9.32 -21.77
C VAL A 313 -4.33 10.65 -22.32
N GLY A 314 -3.80 11.75 -21.82
CA GLY A 314 -4.06 13.07 -22.38
C GLY A 314 -3.25 13.29 -23.66
N VAL A 315 -3.88 13.88 -24.67
CA VAL A 315 -3.25 14.17 -25.96
C VAL A 315 -3.51 15.64 -26.32
N PRO A 316 -2.51 16.52 -26.23
CA PRO A 316 -2.62 17.89 -26.70
C PRO A 316 -2.86 17.93 -28.21
N THR A 317 -3.75 18.82 -28.63
CA THR A 317 -4.07 19.11 -30.02
C THR A 317 -3.77 20.58 -30.30
N ALA A 318 -3.42 20.92 -31.54
CA ALA A 318 -3.05 22.29 -31.89
C ALA A 318 -4.22 23.28 -31.85
N GLY A 319 -5.48 22.80 -31.97
CA GLY A 319 -6.68 23.64 -31.95
C GLY A 319 -6.83 24.61 -33.13
N ARG A 320 -6.05 24.43 -34.21
CA ARG A 320 -6.01 25.29 -35.39
C ARG A 320 -6.61 24.59 -36.61
N GLY A 321 -7.92 24.32 -36.56
CA GLY A 321 -8.64 23.65 -37.66
C GLY A 321 -8.96 24.55 -38.86
N GLU A 322 -8.81 25.87 -38.71
CA GLU A 322 -9.12 26.87 -39.72
C GLU A 322 -7.82 27.51 -40.26
N PRO A 323 -7.62 27.62 -41.59
CA PRO A 323 -6.39 28.17 -42.16
C PRO A 323 -6.05 29.59 -41.68
N GLU A 324 -7.06 30.42 -41.40
CA GLU A 324 -6.87 31.78 -40.89
C GLU A 324 -6.28 31.84 -39.48
N LEU A 325 -6.26 30.71 -38.75
CA LEU A 325 -5.63 30.60 -37.43
C LEU A 325 -4.17 30.18 -37.50
N GLU A 326 -3.65 29.71 -38.63
CA GLU A 326 -2.29 29.15 -38.72
C GLU A 326 -1.19 30.17 -38.39
N GLU A 327 -1.42 31.46 -38.68
CA GLU A 327 -0.48 32.57 -38.44
C GLU A 327 -0.75 33.35 -37.14
N VAL A 328 -1.74 32.97 -36.33
CA VAL A 328 -2.15 33.75 -35.14
C VAL A 328 -1.38 33.30 -33.89
N ILE A 329 -0.70 34.20 -33.18
CA ILE A 329 -0.14 33.86 -31.85
C ILE A 329 -1.25 33.90 -30.79
N GLY A 330 -1.34 32.84 -29.99
CA GLY A 330 -2.38 32.69 -28.97
C GLY A 330 -2.43 31.29 -28.37
N TYR A 331 -3.29 31.08 -27.38
CA TYR A 331 -3.53 29.75 -26.81
C TYR A 331 -4.69 29.04 -27.53
N PHE A 332 -4.38 28.08 -28.40
CA PHE A 332 -5.39 27.29 -29.11
C PHE A 332 -5.44 25.84 -28.63
N SER A 333 -4.42 25.41 -27.89
CA SER A 333 -4.25 24.02 -27.51
C SER A 333 -5.39 23.49 -26.66
N THR A 334 -5.95 22.35 -27.08
CA THR A 334 -6.95 21.59 -26.32
C THR A 334 -6.42 20.21 -26.02
N THR A 335 -6.78 19.62 -24.88
CA THR A 335 -6.35 18.27 -24.51
C THR A 335 -7.49 17.26 -24.68
N LEU A 336 -7.29 16.28 -25.56
CA LEU A 336 -8.15 15.11 -25.68
C LEU A 336 -7.82 14.09 -24.61
N VAL A 337 -8.82 13.39 -24.09
CA VAL A 337 -8.65 12.31 -23.10
C VAL A 337 -8.91 10.97 -23.78
N LEU A 338 -7.85 10.31 -24.25
CA LEU A 338 -7.98 9.05 -24.96
C LEU A 338 -7.86 7.87 -23.99
N ARG A 339 -8.98 7.18 -23.78
CA ARG A 339 -9.08 5.95 -22.96
C ARG A 339 -8.46 4.76 -23.70
N ALA A 340 -7.53 4.09 -23.05
CA ALA A 340 -6.84 2.88 -23.51
C ALA A 340 -7.73 1.64 -23.30
N GLU A 341 -7.69 0.69 -24.24
CA GLU A 341 -8.53 -0.53 -24.21
C GLU A 341 -7.68 -1.78 -24.47
N LEU A 342 -6.93 -2.24 -23.46
CA LEU A 342 -6.02 -3.38 -23.58
C LEU A 342 -6.60 -4.70 -23.06
N ALA A 343 -7.86 -4.69 -22.60
CA ALA A 343 -8.54 -5.90 -22.16
C ALA A 343 -8.52 -7.01 -23.23
N GLY A 344 -8.28 -8.23 -22.78
CA GLY A 344 -8.24 -9.44 -23.61
C GLY A 344 -6.89 -9.74 -24.29
N ASP A 345 -5.82 -9.05 -23.92
CA ASP A 345 -4.45 -9.24 -24.47
C ASP A 345 -4.42 -9.25 -26.02
N PRO A 346 -4.86 -8.16 -26.67
CA PRO A 346 -4.93 -8.11 -28.12
C PRO A 346 -3.54 -8.22 -28.76
N ALA A 347 -3.48 -8.70 -30.00
CA ALA A 347 -2.31 -8.47 -30.85
C ALA A 347 -2.07 -6.95 -31.02
N PHE A 348 -0.82 -6.52 -31.18
CA PHE A 348 -0.51 -5.10 -31.34
C PHE A 348 -1.28 -4.45 -32.51
N GLY A 349 -1.39 -5.14 -33.64
CA GLY A 349 -2.17 -4.71 -34.81
C GLY A 349 -3.67 -4.62 -34.55
N GLU A 350 -4.20 -5.42 -33.62
CA GLU A 350 -5.57 -5.25 -33.13
C GLU A 350 -5.72 -4.02 -32.25
N LEU A 351 -4.79 -3.79 -31.33
CA LEU A 351 -4.77 -2.59 -30.50
C LEU A 351 -4.71 -1.33 -31.38
N LEU A 352 -3.90 -1.32 -32.44
CA LEU A 352 -3.86 -0.20 -33.40
C LEU A 352 -5.23 0.08 -34.04
N ARG A 353 -6.03 -0.94 -34.33
CA ARG A 353 -7.40 -0.74 -34.83
C ARG A 353 -8.30 -0.09 -33.78
N ARG A 354 -8.17 -0.50 -32.51
CA ARG A 354 -8.92 0.11 -31.38
C ARG A 354 -8.50 1.56 -31.17
N VAL A 355 -7.19 1.84 -31.14
CA VAL A 355 -6.62 3.19 -31.03
C VAL A 355 -7.02 4.08 -32.19
N ARG A 356 -7.00 3.57 -33.43
CA ARG A 356 -7.47 4.33 -34.60
C ARG A 356 -8.93 4.76 -34.43
N ARG A 357 -9.81 3.84 -34.02
CA ARG A 357 -11.23 4.14 -33.78
C ARG A 357 -11.41 5.21 -32.70
N SER A 358 -10.73 5.04 -31.55
CA SER A 358 -10.87 5.98 -30.43
C SER A 358 -10.27 7.35 -30.74
N ALA A 359 -9.10 7.40 -31.40
CA ALA A 359 -8.46 8.65 -31.78
C ALA A 359 -9.31 9.41 -32.82
N LEU A 360 -9.82 8.75 -33.87
CA LEU A 360 -10.68 9.41 -34.86
C LEU A 360 -11.99 9.94 -34.24
N ALA A 361 -12.61 9.16 -33.35
CA ALA A 361 -13.79 9.61 -32.62
C ALA A 361 -13.46 10.81 -31.71
N GLY A 362 -12.30 10.80 -31.03
CA GLY A 362 -11.85 11.90 -30.20
C GLY A 362 -11.60 13.18 -30.99
N PHE A 363 -10.88 13.10 -32.12
CA PHE A 363 -10.63 14.26 -32.99
C PHE A 363 -11.91 14.83 -33.62
N ALA A 364 -12.93 14.00 -33.88
CA ALA A 364 -14.22 14.48 -34.38
C ALA A 364 -15.02 15.29 -33.33
N HIS A 365 -14.63 15.23 -32.05
CA HIS A 365 -15.33 15.88 -30.93
C HIS A 365 -14.37 16.72 -30.06
N ASP A 366 -13.27 17.24 -30.63
CA ASP A 366 -12.22 17.96 -29.91
C ASP A 366 -12.63 19.36 -29.40
N ARG A 367 -13.81 19.83 -29.81
CA ARG A 367 -14.35 21.16 -29.48
C ARG A 367 -15.06 21.27 -28.13
N VAL A 368 -15.02 20.23 -27.30
CA VAL A 368 -15.62 20.28 -25.95
C VAL A 368 -14.61 20.87 -24.97
N PRO A 369 -14.90 22.03 -24.33
CA PRO A 369 -14.00 22.59 -23.34
C PRO A 369 -13.80 21.63 -22.17
N PHE A 370 -12.55 21.46 -21.75
CA PHE A 370 -12.17 20.53 -20.68
C PHE A 370 -12.95 20.78 -19.37
N GLU A 371 -13.19 22.04 -19.00
CA GLU A 371 -13.99 22.40 -17.82
C GLU A 371 -15.45 21.94 -17.93
N ARG A 372 -16.08 22.10 -19.11
CA ARG A 372 -17.43 21.60 -19.37
C ARG A 372 -17.51 20.08 -19.22
N LEU A 373 -16.44 19.39 -19.63
CA LEU A 373 -16.34 17.94 -19.51
C LEU A 373 -16.21 17.51 -18.04
N MET A 374 -15.38 18.18 -17.24
CA MET A 374 -15.26 17.89 -15.80
C MET A 374 -16.57 18.11 -15.05
N ASP A 375 -17.26 19.23 -15.32
CA ASP A 375 -18.55 19.54 -14.70
C ASP A 375 -19.61 18.50 -15.08
N ALA A 376 -19.63 18.05 -16.34
CA ALA A 376 -20.57 17.03 -16.81
C ALA A 376 -20.31 15.62 -16.25
N LEU A 377 -19.06 15.32 -15.85
CA LEU A 377 -18.66 14.07 -15.21
C LEU A 377 -18.77 14.12 -13.68
N GLY A 378 -19.02 15.31 -13.09
CA GLY A 378 -19.11 15.49 -11.64
C GLY A 378 -17.79 15.25 -10.90
N ILE A 379 -16.67 15.51 -11.56
CA ILE A 379 -15.33 15.23 -11.02
C ILE A 379 -14.83 16.42 -10.20
N GLU A 380 -14.47 16.18 -8.94
CA GLU A 380 -13.90 17.20 -8.06
C GLU A 380 -12.48 17.61 -8.49
N ARG A 381 -12.19 18.92 -8.39
CA ARG A 381 -10.90 19.51 -8.71
C ARG A 381 -9.91 19.23 -7.57
N ARG A 382 -8.67 18.88 -7.91
CA ARG A 382 -7.59 18.64 -6.93
C ARG A 382 -6.36 19.48 -7.27
N LEU A 383 -5.73 20.04 -6.25
CA LEU A 383 -4.43 20.70 -6.37
C LEU A 383 -3.36 19.68 -6.76
N GLY A 384 -2.48 20.04 -7.71
CA GLY A 384 -1.29 19.27 -8.04
C GLY A 384 -1.50 17.94 -8.78
N SER A 385 -2.70 17.62 -9.30
CA SER A 385 -2.91 16.45 -10.17
C SER A 385 -4.05 16.67 -11.17
N SER A 386 -3.87 16.19 -12.41
CA SER A 386 -4.95 16.17 -13.39
C SER A 386 -5.93 15.04 -13.03
N PRO A 387 -7.24 15.33 -12.95
CA PRO A 387 -8.20 14.37 -12.39
C PRO A 387 -8.63 13.27 -13.38
N LEU A 388 -8.42 13.47 -14.69
CA LEU A 388 -8.82 12.54 -15.74
C LEU A 388 -7.66 11.73 -16.35
N PHE A 389 -6.43 12.21 -16.25
CA PHE A 389 -5.25 11.52 -16.77
C PHE A 389 -4.01 11.97 -16.01
N GLN A 390 -3.12 11.05 -15.71
CA GLN A 390 -1.87 11.32 -14.99
C GLN A 390 -0.71 11.47 -15.97
N THR A 391 -0.98 11.28 -17.26
CA THR A 391 0.03 11.23 -18.30
C THR A 391 -0.39 11.88 -19.61
N LEU A 392 0.61 12.44 -20.32
CA LEU A 392 0.46 13.11 -21.60
C LEU A 392 1.35 12.47 -22.68
N LEU A 393 0.83 12.43 -23.92
CA LEU A 393 1.59 12.08 -25.12
C LEU A 393 1.51 13.22 -26.15
N THR A 394 2.66 13.75 -26.56
CA THR A 394 2.78 14.67 -27.69
C THR A 394 3.61 14.02 -28.80
N VAL A 395 3.14 14.13 -30.04
CA VAL A 395 3.91 13.67 -31.21
C VAL A 395 4.02 14.83 -32.19
N HIS A 396 5.24 15.25 -32.48
CA HIS A 396 5.54 16.32 -33.42
C HIS A 396 5.67 15.76 -34.84
N THR A 397 4.90 16.30 -35.79
CA THR A 397 4.78 15.79 -37.16
C THR A 397 5.61 16.53 -38.21
N GLN A 398 6.32 17.61 -37.85
CA GLN A 398 7.19 18.36 -38.76
C GLN A 398 8.66 18.00 -38.58
N ASP A 399 9.31 17.61 -39.68
CA ASP A 399 10.77 17.49 -39.77
C ASP A 399 11.39 18.89 -39.59
N GLY A 400 12.37 19.01 -38.69
CA GLY A 400 13.03 20.29 -38.38
C GLY A 400 12.56 20.99 -37.11
N SER A 401 11.70 20.37 -36.30
CA SER A 401 11.41 20.78 -34.90
C SER A 401 12.52 20.39 -33.90
N GLY A 402 13.67 19.90 -34.38
CA GLY A 402 14.81 19.47 -33.56
C GLY A 402 15.93 20.49 -33.41
N SER A 403 16.88 20.15 -32.54
CA SER A 403 18.09 20.89 -32.17
C SER A 403 19.15 20.96 -33.29
N GLY A 404 18.72 21.00 -34.55
CA GLY A 404 19.58 21.24 -35.69
C GLY A 404 19.94 22.72 -35.78
N GLU A 405 21.13 23.00 -36.27
CA GLU A 405 21.57 24.37 -36.55
C GLU A 405 20.67 25.01 -37.62
N ARG A 406 20.13 26.18 -37.30
CA ARG A 406 19.28 27.00 -38.19
C ARG A 406 19.91 28.36 -38.41
N GLN A 407 19.43 29.07 -39.42
CA GLN A 407 19.79 30.48 -39.60
C GLN A 407 18.73 31.37 -38.94
N PHE A 408 19.18 32.33 -38.12
CA PHE A 408 18.38 33.44 -37.63
C PHE A 408 18.94 34.71 -38.28
N ALA A 409 18.39 35.06 -39.45
CA ALA A 409 19.01 36.01 -40.38
C ALA A 409 20.45 35.59 -40.74
N ASP A 410 21.45 36.37 -40.37
CA ASP A 410 22.88 36.12 -40.56
C ASP A 410 23.55 35.39 -39.38
N LEU A 411 22.80 35.09 -38.31
CA LEU A 411 23.28 34.38 -37.12
C LEU A 411 23.05 32.87 -37.24
N ARG A 412 23.99 32.08 -36.72
CA ARG A 412 23.77 30.65 -36.47
C ARG A 412 22.91 30.53 -35.21
N CYS A 413 21.88 29.69 -35.26
CA CYS A 413 20.89 29.55 -34.21
C CYS A 413 20.72 28.07 -33.84
N THR A 414 20.78 27.77 -32.54
CA THR A 414 20.52 26.43 -31.99
C THR A 414 19.64 26.57 -30.75
N ASP A 415 18.76 25.59 -30.50
CA ASP A 415 17.98 25.56 -29.27
C ASP A 415 18.89 25.25 -28.08
N GLU A 416 18.68 25.91 -26.95
CA GLU A 416 19.43 25.74 -25.71
C GLU A 416 18.50 25.27 -24.58
N ASP A 417 19.02 24.49 -23.63
CA ASP A 417 18.28 24.17 -22.41
C ASP A 417 18.15 25.40 -21.51
N GLY A 418 16.92 25.85 -21.28
CA GLY A 418 16.59 26.99 -20.43
C GLY A 418 16.54 26.68 -18.93
N GLY A 419 16.80 25.44 -18.51
CA GLY A 419 16.69 25.01 -17.12
C GLY A 419 15.24 24.99 -16.62
N HIS A 420 14.28 24.72 -17.49
CA HIS A 420 12.87 24.57 -17.09
C HIS A 420 12.72 23.33 -16.23
N ALA A 421 12.21 23.50 -15.00
CA ALA A 421 12.21 22.46 -13.99
C ALA A 421 10.81 22.22 -13.42
N ALA A 422 9.78 22.32 -14.26
CA ALA A 422 8.39 22.09 -13.86
C ALA A 422 7.72 21.04 -14.77
N SER A 423 6.80 20.24 -14.20
CA SER A 423 6.00 19.28 -14.95
C SER A 423 4.52 19.41 -14.65
N LYS A 424 3.70 19.45 -15.72
CA LYS A 424 2.23 19.62 -15.67
C LYS A 424 1.48 18.36 -15.21
N VAL A 425 2.11 17.20 -15.33
CA VAL A 425 1.54 15.87 -15.06
C VAL A 425 2.62 14.98 -14.43
N GLU A 426 2.23 13.81 -13.93
CA GLU A 426 3.18 12.87 -13.32
C GLU A 426 4.22 12.37 -14.34
N LEU A 427 3.76 12.10 -15.57
CA LEU A 427 4.60 11.62 -16.67
C LEU A 427 4.14 12.18 -18.02
N MET A 428 5.07 12.72 -18.80
CA MET A 428 4.85 13.17 -20.18
C MET A 428 5.82 12.45 -21.10
N LEU A 429 5.35 12.08 -22.29
CA LEU A 429 6.19 11.61 -23.39
C LEU A 429 6.03 12.52 -24.60
N ASP A 430 7.09 13.25 -24.94
CA ASP A 430 7.19 14.03 -26.18
C ASP A 430 8.04 13.27 -27.20
N LEU A 431 7.50 13.10 -28.41
CA LEU A 431 8.14 12.37 -29.49
C LEU A 431 8.33 13.26 -30.71
N ARG A 432 9.56 13.33 -31.24
CA ARG A 432 9.90 14.11 -32.43
C ARG A 432 10.83 13.34 -33.37
N ARG A 433 10.75 13.61 -34.67
CA ARG A 433 11.64 13.02 -35.69
C ARG A 433 12.91 13.84 -35.86
N GLU A 434 14.04 13.14 -36.03
CA GLU A 434 15.31 13.71 -36.49
C GLU A 434 15.91 12.80 -37.57
N GLY A 435 15.65 13.12 -38.84
CA GLY A 435 15.97 12.22 -39.95
C GLY A 435 15.17 10.93 -39.84
N ASP A 436 15.86 9.79 -39.85
CA ASP A 436 15.25 8.46 -39.66
C ASP A 436 15.11 8.04 -38.19
N ASP A 437 15.60 8.86 -37.26
CA ASP A 437 15.57 8.58 -35.83
C ASP A 437 14.32 9.17 -35.16
N LEU A 438 13.92 8.54 -34.06
CA LEU A 438 12.87 9.04 -33.17
C LEU A 438 13.50 9.49 -31.85
N ILE A 439 13.27 10.74 -31.46
CA ILE A 439 13.69 11.27 -30.16
C ILE A 439 12.50 11.22 -29.21
N ALA A 440 12.65 10.49 -28.11
CA ALA A 440 11.67 10.37 -27.04
C ALA A 440 12.15 11.13 -25.80
N VAL A 441 11.39 12.13 -25.37
CA VAL A 441 11.67 12.93 -24.18
C VAL A 441 10.62 12.61 -23.12
N PHE A 442 11.07 12.04 -22.01
CA PHE A 442 10.22 11.69 -20.87
C PHE A 442 10.34 12.80 -19.83
N GLY A 443 9.31 13.62 -19.69
CA GLY A 443 9.17 14.57 -18.59
C GLY A 443 8.49 13.91 -17.40
N TYR A 444 9.02 14.06 -16.19
CA TYR A 444 8.46 13.42 -15.00
C TYR A 444 8.61 14.30 -13.77
N ARG A 445 7.72 14.11 -12.80
CA ARG A 445 7.75 14.78 -11.51
C ARG A 445 8.85 14.19 -10.61
N THR A 446 9.79 15.02 -10.19
CA THR A 446 10.96 14.59 -9.38
C THR A 446 10.59 14.27 -7.94
N ASP A 447 9.44 14.77 -7.49
CA ASP A 447 8.86 14.43 -6.20
C ASP A 447 8.16 13.06 -6.18
N LEU A 448 7.89 12.48 -7.35
CA LEU A 448 7.27 11.16 -7.49
C LEU A 448 8.25 10.11 -8.01
N PHE A 449 9.16 10.48 -8.92
CA PHE A 449 10.05 9.55 -9.61
C PHE A 449 11.49 10.08 -9.68
N ASP A 450 12.45 9.14 -9.70
CA ASP A 450 13.87 9.43 -9.84
C ASP A 450 14.36 9.31 -11.29
N ALA A 451 15.54 9.87 -11.58
CA ALA A 451 16.14 9.79 -12.91
C ALA A 451 16.41 8.35 -13.41
N PRO A 452 16.88 7.41 -12.56
CA PRO A 452 16.98 6.00 -12.94
C PRO A 452 15.66 5.38 -13.40
N TRP A 453 14.53 5.74 -12.78
CA TRP A 453 13.20 5.27 -13.16
C TRP A 453 12.82 5.72 -14.57
N ALA A 454 12.99 7.01 -14.87
CA ALA A 454 12.68 7.55 -16.20
C ALA A 454 13.57 6.93 -17.30
N ALA A 455 14.86 6.73 -17.00
CA ALA A 455 15.80 6.09 -17.92
C ALA A 455 15.44 4.62 -18.23
N ARG A 456 14.96 3.87 -17.22
CA ARG A 456 14.46 2.49 -17.41
C ARG A 456 13.20 2.49 -18.27
N LEU A 457 12.24 3.36 -17.96
CA LEU A 457 10.99 3.48 -18.71
C LEU A 457 11.25 3.78 -20.20
N ALA A 458 12.18 4.69 -20.50
CA ALA A 458 12.56 5.03 -21.86
C ALA A 458 13.23 3.87 -22.62
N ARG A 459 14.05 3.08 -21.95
CA ARG A 459 14.67 1.87 -22.52
C ARG A 459 13.63 0.78 -22.83
N HIS A 460 12.69 0.58 -21.91
CA HIS A 460 11.59 -0.36 -22.12
C HIS A 460 10.66 0.10 -23.25
N PHE A 461 10.39 1.40 -23.38
CA PHE A 461 9.65 1.95 -24.51
C PHE A 461 10.34 1.64 -25.85
N GLU A 462 11.66 1.85 -25.94
CA GLU A 462 12.42 1.50 -27.14
C GLU A 462 12.33 0.01 -27.47
N THR A 463 12.56 -0.87 -26.49
CA THR A 463 12.56 -2.33 -26.67
C THR A 463 11.20 -2.81 -27.16
N LEU A 464 10.14 -2.36 -26.49
CA LEU A 464 8.76 -2.67 -26.81
C LEU A 464 8.36 -2.13 -28.19
N LEU A 465 8.72 -0.88 -28.51
CA LEU A 465 8.43 -0.27 -29.82
C LEU A 465 9.09 -1.06 -30.93
N ARG A 466 10.37 -1.45 -30.79
CA ARG A 466 11.07 -2.27 -31.79
C ARG A 466 10.39 -3.64 -31.98
N GLY A 467 9.99 -4.29 -30.89
CA GLY A 467 9.25 -5.55 -30.96
C GLY A 467 7.91 -5.42 -31.67
N ALA A 468 7.13 -4.39 -31.34
CA ALA A 468 5.83 -4.10 -31.93
C ALA A 468 5.91 -3.79 -33.44
N LEU A 469 6.96 -3.08 -33.87
CA LEU A 469 7.22 -2.76 -35.27
C LEU A 469 7.65 -4.00 -36.07
N ALA A 470 8.40 -4.91 -35.47
CA ALA A 470 8.90 -6.12 -36.12
C ALA A 470 7.83 -7.22 -36.24
N ALA A 471 6.96 -7.37 -35.23
CA ALA A 471 5.96 -8.42 -35.16
C ALA A 471 4.61 -7.88 -34.67
N PRO A 472 3.87 -7.12 -35.51
CA PRO A 472 2.63 -6.46 -35.09
C PRO A 472 1.49 -7.43 -34.78
N ASP A 473 1.58 -8.70 -35.18
CA ASP A 473 0.54 -9.70 -34.91
C ASP A 473 0.77 -10.45 -33.57
N THR A 474 1.85 -10.12 -32.85
CA THR A 474 2.15 -10.67 -31.52
C THR A 474 1.24 -10.05 -30.45
N PRO A 475 0.71 -10.84 -29.49
CA PRO A 475 0.00 -10.33 -28.31
C PRO A 475 0.83 -9.30 -27.54
N VAL A 476 0.18 -8.25 -27.05
CA VAL A 476 0.89 -7.15 -26.35
C VAL A 476 1.59 -7.62 -25.07
N SER A 477 1.10 -8.68 -24.43
CA SER A 477 1.76 -9.28 -23.27
C SER A 477 3.04 -10.07 -23.62
N GLU A 478 3.18 -10.52 -24.86
CA GLU A 478 4.34 -11.26 -25.35
C GLU A 478 5.43 -10.37 -25.96
N LEU A 479 5.13 -9.10 -26.24
CA LEU A 479 6.14 -8.14 -26.68
C LEU A 479 7.24 -8.01 -25.63
N GLU A 480 8.48 -8.06 -26.12
CA GLU A 480 9.68 -8.00 -25.29
C GLU A 480 9.78 -6.64 -24.58
N LEU A 481 10.00 -6.69 -23.26
CA LEU A 481 10.12 -5.51 -22.41
C LEU A 481 11.52 -5.40 -21.81
N LEU A 482 12.11 -6.56 -21.48
CA LEU A 482 13.40 -6.67 -20.80
C LEU A 482 14.48 -7.05 -21.80
N THR A 483 15.67 -6.48 -21.64
CA THR A 483 16.87 -7.02 -22.28
C THR A 483 17.31 -8.31 -21.59
N GLN A 484 18.13 -9.12 -22.26
CA GLN A 484 18.69 -10.33 -21.63
C GLN A 484 19.51 -10.01 -20.36
N SER A 485 20.28 -8.91 -20.39
CA SER A 485 21.04 -8.47 -19.22
C SER A 485 20.15 -8.13 -18.03
N GLU A 486 19.00 -7.47 -18.26
CA GLU A 486 18.06 -7.16 -17.17
C GLU A 486 17.39 -8.41 -16.61
N ARG A 487 17.10 -9.41 -17.46
CA ARG A 487 16.61 -10.71 -16.98
C ARG A 487 17.60 -11.39 -16.06
N ASP A 488 18.86 -11.46 -16.47
CA ASP A 488 19.92 -12.12 -15.71
C ASP A 488 20.15 -11.40 -14.37
N GLU A 489 20.12 -10.06 -14.36
CA GLU A 489 20.22 -9.23 -13.16
C GLU A 489 19.05 -9.47 -12.19
N LEU A 490 17.80 -9.48 -12.68
CA LEU A 490 16.61 -9.71 -11.85
C LEU A 490 16.59 -11.12 -11.26
N LEU A 491 17.00 -12.13 -12.03
CA LEU A 491 17.09 -13.51 -11.54
C LEU A 491 18.20 -13.65 -10.49
N ALA A 492 19.35 -12.99 -10.70
CA ALA A 492 20.44 -12.97 -9.72
C ALA A 492 19.99 -12.26 -8.42
N LEU A 493 19.35 -11.10 -8.53
CA LEU A 493 18.81 -10.37 -7.36
C LEU A 493 17.78 -11.20 -6.59
N GLY A 494 16.91 -11.91 -7.31
CA GLY A 494 15.88 -12.75 -6.73
C GLY A 494 16.40 -14.06 -6.13
N THR A 495 17.68 -14.39 -6.24
CA THR A 495 18.23 -15.66 -5.75
C THR A 495 18.96 -15.46 -4.43
N GLY A 496 18.43 -16.08 -3.37
CA GLY A 496 19.05 -16.06 -2.05
C GLY A 496 20.28 -16.97 -1.94
N ALA A 497 21.09 -16.73 -0.92
CA ALA A 497 22.33 -17.47 -0.70
C ALA A 497 22.06 -18.93 -0.27
N PRO A 498 22.87 -19.91 -0.69
CA PRO A 498 22.76 -21.28 -0.22
C PRO A 498 22.75 -21.39 1.31
N GLU A 499 22.03 -22.39 1.83
CA GLU A 499 22.02 -22.64 3.27
C GLU A 499 23.41 -23.00 3.82
N PRO A 500 23.67 -22.71 5.11
CA PRO A 500 24.86 -23.23 5.78
C PRO A 500 24.93 -24.76 5.69
N PRO A 501 26.14 -25.35 5.59
CA PRO A 501 26.31 -26.80 5.55
C PRO A 501 25.59 -27.52 6.70
N GLY A 502 24.82 -28.57 6.37
CA GLY A 502 24.03 -29.35 7.34
C GLY A 502 22.56 -28.95 7.45
N GLY A 503 22.11 -27.90 6.75
CA GLY A 503 20.70 -27.48 6.68
C GLY A 503 19.75 -28.49 5.99
N GLU A 504 20.28 -29.52 5.31
CA GLU A 504 19.46 -30.56 4.68
C GLU A 504 19.11 -31.73 5.62
N ALA A 505 19.79 -31.83 6.78
CA ALA A 505 19.52 -32.91 7.72
C ALA A 505 18.14 -32.72 8.37
N PRO A 506 17.31 -33.78 8.46
CA PRO A 506 16.02 -33.70 9.15
C PRO A 506 16.19 -33.15 10.58
N LEU A 507 15.34 -32.18 10.97
CA LEU A 507 15.42 -31.52 12.28
C LEU A 507 15.51 -32.47 13.49
N PRO A 508 14.86 -33.65 13.51
CA PRO A 508 15.01 -34.58 14.63
C PRO A 508 16.47 -34.97 14.91
N VAL A 509 17.32 -34.99 13.89
CA VAL A 509 18.78 -35.25 14.03
C VAL A 509 19.49 -34.06 14.66
N ALA A 510 19.17 -32.84 14.22
CA ALA A 510 19.73 -31.63 14.80
C ALA A 510 19.36 -31.49 16.28
N LEU A 511 18.11 -31.82 16.62
CA LEU A 511 17.61 -31.79 18.00
C LEU A 511 18.21 -32.88 18.87
N ALA A 512 18.42 -34.10 18.35
CA ALA A 512 19.15 -35.15 19.08
C ALA A 512 20.57 -34.69 19.45
N ARG A 513 21.28 -34.07 18.51
CA ARG A 513 22.62 -33.51 18.75
C ARG A 513 22.59 -32.37 19.76
N ALA A 514 21.58 -31.51 19.71
CA ALA A 514 21.41 -30.44 20.69
C ALA A 514 21.13 -31.01 22.09
N ALA A 515 20.27 -32.03 22.21
CA ALA A 515 19.97 -32.72 23.46
C ALA A 515 21.20 -33.38 24.10
N GLU A 516 22.12 -33.90 23.29
CA GLU A 516 23.40 -34.42 23.77
C GLU A 516 24.37 -33.30 24.19
N ARG A 517 24.56 -32.30 23.32
CA ARG A 517 25.55 -31.22 23.52
C ARG A 517 25.19 -30.30 24.68
N TYR A 518 23.90 -30.01 24.86
CA TYR A 518 23.38 -29.04 25.82
C TYR A 518 22.58 -29.69 26.95
N ALA A 519 22.78 -30.99 27.20
CA ALA A 519 21.96 -31.84 28.07
C ALA A 519 21.51 -31.19 29.40
N GLY A 520 22.41 -30.47 30.09
CA GLY A 520 22.14 -29.83 31.38
C GLY A 520 21.66 -28.37 31.33
N ARG A 521 21.51 -27.76 30.15
CA ARG A 521 20.94 -26.41 30.00
C ARG A 521 19.42 -26.50 30.03
N THR A 522 18.75 -25.45 30.50
CA THR A 522 17.30 -25.29 30.33
C THR A 522 16.97 -25.20 28.84
N ALA A 523 16.04 -26.03 28.39
CA ALA A 523 15.51 -26.00 27.02
C ALA A 523 14.19 -25.25 26.95
N VAL A 524 13.28 -25.54 27.88
CA VAL A 524 11.95 -24.92 27.95
C VAL A 524 11.71 -24.37 29.34
N ARG A 525 11.31 -23.11 29.42
CA ARG A 525 10.86 -22.43 30.63
C ARG A 525 9.39 -22.05 30.45
N ALA A 526 8.52 -22.57 31.31
CA ALA A 526 7.09 -22.28 31.29
C ALA A 526 6.58 -22.00 32.71
N PRO A 527 5.39 -21.40 32.89
CA PRO A 527 4.83 -21.16 34.22
C PRO A 527 4.70 -22.44 35.07
N GLU A 528 4.44 -23.58 34.44
CA GLU A 528 4.35 -24.88 35.10
C GLU A 528 5.71 -25.54 35.42
N GLY A 529 6.83 -24.88 35.10
CA GLY A 529 8.18 -25.33 35.41
C GLY A 529 9.16 -25.35 34.23
N GLU A 530 10.38 -25.78 34.50
CA GLU A 530 11.47 -25.87 33.53
C GLU A 530 11.74 -27.33 33.11
N LEU A 531 12.20 -27.51 31.87
CA LEU A 531 12.80 -28.77 31.40
C LEU A 531 14.18 -28.49 30.83
N THR A 532 15.16 -29.28 31.24
CA THR A 532 16.47 -29.33 30.58
C THR A 532 16.36 -29.99 29.20
N TYR A 533 17.38 -29.79 28.36
CA TYR A 533 17.49 -30.46 27.07
C TYR A 533 17.40 -31.99 27.16
N ARG A 534 18.01 -32.59 28.20
CA ARG A 534 17.94 -34.04 28.43
C ARG A 534 16.51 -34.47 28.79
N GLU A 535 15.88 -33.79 29.74
CA GLU A 535 14.54 -34.13 30.21
C GLU A 535 13.49 -33.98 29.11
N LEU A 536 13.58 -32.90 28.33
CA LEU A 536 12.70 -32.68 27.17
C LEU A 536 12.85 -33.82 26.15
N TRP A 537 14.09 -34.19 25.83
CA TRP A 537 14.37 -35.25 24.87
C TRP A 537 13.84 -36.60 25.35
N ASP A 538 14.07 -36.95 26.62
CA ASP A 538 13.64 -38.21 27.20
C ASP A 538 12.10 -38.29 27.31
N ALA A 539 11.44 -37.20 27.71
CA ALA A 539 9.98 -37.11 27.73
C ALA A 539 9.36 -37.28 26.34
N ALA A 540 9.95 -36.64 25.31
CA ALA A 540 9.51 -36.82 23.93
C ALA A 540 9.71 -38.27 23.44
N GLY A 541 10.79 -38.93 23.88
CA GLY A 541 11.04 -40.34 23.58
C GLY A 541 10.01 -41.28 24.21
N ALA A 542 9.65 -41.05 25.48
CA ALA A 542 8.62 -41.82 26.17
C ALA A 542 7.24 -41.65 25.49
N LEU A 543 6.88 -40.42 25.12
CA LEU A 543 5.64 -40.16 24.41
C LEU A 543 5.64 -40.79 23.00
N ALA A 544 6.77 -40.77 22.29
CA ALA A 544 6.89 -41.43 20.98
C ALA A 544 6.67 -42.95 21.05
N VAL A 545 7.08 -43.62 22.14
CA VAL A 545 6.76 -45.05 22.37
C VAL A 545 5.26 -45.25 22.53
N ARG A 546 4.58 -44.38 23.29
CA ARG A 546 3.12 -44.42 23.45
C ARG A 546 2.38 -44.18 22.13
N LEU A 547 2.85 -43.23 21.32
CA LEU A 547 2.31 -42.97 19.97
C LEU A 547 2.42 -44.20 19.06
N ARG A 548 3.58 -44.87 19.04
CA ARG A 548 3.76 -46.11 18.27
C ARG A 548 2.87 -47.24 18.77
N ALA A 549 2.74 -47.39 20.08
CA ALA A 549 1.83 -48.37 20.68
C ALA A 549 0.36 -48.09 20.32
N ALA A 550 -0.02 -46.82 20.15
CA ALA A 550 -1.33 -46.39 19.67
C ALA A 550 -1.52 -46.54 18.14
N GLY A 551 -0.51 -47.04 17.42
CA GLY A 551 -0.60 -47.38 15.99
C GLY A 551 -0.08 -46.32 15.02
N VAL A 552 0.61 -45.28 15.49
CA VAL A 552 1.30 -44.30 14.63
C VAL A 552 2.41 -44.97 13.84
N ARG A 553 2.45 -44.71 12.52
CA ARG A 553 3.46 -45.20 11.59
C ARG A 553 4.24 -44.04 10.95
N GLY A 554 5.38 -44.36 10.34
CA GLY A 554 6.15 -43.39 9.56
C GLY A 554 5.30 -42.77 8.45
N GLY A 555 5.31 -41.45 8.33
CA GLY A 555 4.52 -40.68 7.37
C GLY A 555 3.07 -40.39 7.78
N ASP A 556 2.60 -40.90 8.93
CA ASP A 556 1.30 -40.49 9.48
C ASP A 556 1.33 -39.02 9.95
N THR A 557 0.16 -38.46 10.22
CA THR A 557 0.01 -37.18 10.93
C THR A 557 -0.68 -37.40 12.26
N VAL A 558 -0.14 -36.80 13.33
CA VAL A 558 -0.66 -36.87 14.70
C VAL A 558 -1.21 -35.50 15.09
N GLY A 559 -2.45 -35.47 15.57
CA GLY A 559 -3.04 -34.24 16.09
C GLY A 559 -2.44 -33.87 17.44
N VAL A 560 -2.17 -32.58 17.69
CA VAL A 560 -1.68 -32.09 18.98
C VAL A 560 -2.65 -31.04 19.49
N ARG A 561 -3.45 -31.40 20.50
CA ARG A 561 -4.44 -30.53 21.15
C ARG A 561 -4.05 -30.32 22.62
N LEU A 562 -3.12 -29.40 22.85
CA LEU A 562 -2.59 -29.08 24.17
C LEU A 562 -2.44 -27.55 24.31
N PRO A 563 -2.60 -26.99 25.52
CA PRO A 563 -2.28 -25.58 25.75
C PRO A 563 -0.78 -25.33 25.54
N ARG A 564 -0.41 -24.08 25.23
CA ARG A 564 1.00 -23.66 25.19
C ARG A 564 1.67 -23.98 26.52
N GLY A 565 2.81 -24.65 26.46
CA GLY A 565 3.55 -25.10 27.63
C GLY A 565 4.52 -26.23 27.29
N ARG A 566 5.19 -26.76 28.31
CA ARG A 566 6.20 -27.83 28.17
C ARG A 566 5.64 -29.13 27.58
N ALA A 567 4.37 -29.44 27.87
CA ALA A 567 3.68 -30.62 27.33
C ALA A 567 3.50 -30.53 25.81
N ALA A 568 3.11 -29.36 25.29
CA ALA A 568 2.91 -29.15 23.87
C ALA A 568 4.23 -29.26 23.09
N ILE A 569 5.30 -28.61 23.57
CA ILE A 569 6.63 -28.70 22.94
C ILE A 569 7.14 -30.15 22.95
N THR A 570 6.94 -30.88 24.06
CA THR A 570 7.26 -32.31 24.15
C THR A 570 6.48 -33.13 23.11
N ALA A 571 5.19 -32.85 22.92
CA ALA A 571 4.35 -33.54 21.95
C ALA A 571 4.82 -33.31 20.50
N LEU A 572 5.16 -32.07 20.13
CA LEU A 572 5.71 -31.77 18.79
C LEU A 572 6.95 -32.64 18.50
N LEU A 573 7.90 -32.69 19.44
CA LEU A 573 9.11 -33.52 19.30
C LEU A 573 8.80 -35.02 19.29
N ALA A 574 7.82 -35.47 20.08
CA ALA A 574 7.43 -36.87 20.15
C ALA A 574 6.83 -37.37 18.83
N THR A 575 6.05 -36.54 18.11
CA THR A 575 5.52 -36.90 16.79
C THR A 575 6.64 -37.21 15.80
N TRP A 576 7.66 -36.35 15.73
CA TRP A 576 8.83 -36.57 14.89
C TRP A 576 9.65 -37.79 15.32
N ARG A 577 9.81 -38.03 16.62
CA ARG A 577 10.47 -39.25 17.14
C ARG A 577 9.68 -40.54 16.86
N ALA A 578 8.39 -40.43 16.56
CA ALA A 578 7.54 -41.51 16.08
C ALA A 578 7.53 -41.64 14.53
N GLY A 579 8.26 -40.76 13.82
CA GLY A 579 8.32 -40.74 12.35
C GLY A 579 7.12 -40.07 11.68
N ALA A 580 6.31 -39.32 12.43
CA ALA A 580 5.07 -38.70 11.97
C ALA A 580 5.16 -37.17 11.96
N ALA A 581 4.35 -36.52 11.12
CA ALA A 581 4.11 -35.08 11.19
C ALA A 581 3.17 -34.73 12.33
N TYR A 582 3.22 -33.49 12.80
CA TYR A 582 2.19 -32.96 13.71
C TYR A 582 1.17 -32.08 12.97
N LEU A 583 -0.08 -32.11 13.45
CA LEU A 583 -1.14 -31.16 13.14
C LEU A 583 -1.57 -30.46 14.44
N PRO A 584 -1.25 -29.19 14.64
CA PRO A 584 -1.71 -28.43 15.79
C PRO A 584 -3.23 -28.24 15.73
N LEU A 585 -3.92 -28.50 16.84
CA LEU A 585 -5.36 -28.35 16.98
C LEU A 585 -5.63 -27.31 18.08
N ASP A 586 -5.93 -26.08 17.67
CA ASP A 586 -6.19 -24.97 18.60
C ASP A 586 -7.34 -25.29 19.55
N LEU A 587 -7.16 -24.97 20.84
CA LEU A 587 -8.18 -25.15 21.85
C LEU A 587 -9.35 -24.17 21.66
N ASP A 588 -9.10 -23.02 21.03
CA ASP A 588 -10.09 -21.97 20.81
C ASP A 588 -10.89 -22.19 19.51
N HIS A 589 -10.55 -23.21 18.70
CA HIS A 589 -11.33 -23.55 17.51
C HIS A 589 -12.61 -24.31 17.87
N PRO A 590 -13.74 -24.02 17.19
CA PRO A 590 -14.99 -24.74 17.44
C PRO A 590 -14.87 -26.21 17.00
N ARG A 591 -15.57 -27.11 17.69
CA ARG A 591 -15.55 -28.57 17.42
C ARG A 591 -15.68 -28.93 15.93
N PRO A 592 -16.65 -28.40 15.15
CA PRO A 592 -16.78 -28.75 13.73
C PRO A 592 -15.53 -28.41 12.89
N ARG A 593 -14.81 -27.34 13.26
CA ARG A 593 -13.55 -26.97 12.60
C ARG A 593 -12.45 -27.98 12.90
N LEU A 594 -12.35 -28.43 14.15
CA LEU A 594 -11.38 -29.45 14.57
C LEU A 594 -11.68 -30.82 13.93
N GLU A 595 -12.95 -31.24 13.90
CA GLU A 595 -13.40 -32.46 13.21
C GLU A 595 -13.05 -32.42 11.73
N PHE A 596 -13.30 -31.29 11.06
CA PHE A 596 -12.93 -31.10 9.67
C PHE A 596 -11.41 -31.24 9.45
N MET A 597 -10.59 -30.58 10.27
CA MET A 597 -9.12 -30.65 10.15
C MET A 597 -8.60 -32.08 10.36
N ILE A 598 -9.15 -32.80 11.33
CA ILE A 598 -8.82 -34.21 11.60
C ILE A 598 -9.17 -35.08 10.39
N ALA A 599 -10.37 -34.90 9.82
CA ALA A 599 -10.85 -35.66 8.67
C ALA A 599 -10.08 -35.35 7.38
N ASP A 600 -9.86 -34.06 7.07
CA ASP A 600 -9.14 -33.58 5.86
C ASP A 600 -7.68 -34.07 5.82
N THR A 601 -7.03 -34.16 6.99
CA THR A 601 -5.65 -34.66 7.12
C THR A 601 -5.57 -36.18 7.38
N GLY A 602 -6.69 -36.84 7.67
CA GLY A 602 -6.72 -38.28 7.97
C GLY A 602 -6.04 -38.66 9.30
N VAL A 603 -6.09 -37.78 10.30
CA VAL A 603 -5.50 -38.00 11.63
C VAL A 603 -6.24 -39.13 12.35
N ARG A 604 -5.48 -40.11 12.88
CA ARG A 604 -6.03 -41.26 13.63
C ARG A 604 -5.68 -41.23 15.13
N VAL A 605 -4.66 -40.47 15.50
CA VAL A 605 -4.15 -40.37 16.87
C VAL A 605 -4.00 -38.90 17.24
N VAL A 606 -4.50 -38.52 18.41
CA VAL A 606 -4.41 -37.16 18.95
C VAL A 606 -3.74 -37.20 20.32
N VAL A 607 -2.75 -36.34 20.52
CA VAL A 607 -2.20 -36.05 21.85
C VAL A 607 -3.05 -34.97 22.49
N ALA A 608 -3.75 -35.32 23.56
CA ALA A 608 -4.58 -34.42 24.35
C ALA A 608 -4.62 -34.91 25.80
N ASP A 609 -4.91 -34.01 26.74
CA ASP A 609 -5.26 -34.43 28.10
C ASP A 609 -6.67 -35.04 28.10
N PRO A 610 -6.84 -36.35 28.39
CA PRO A 610 -8.15 -37.00 28.38
C PRO A 610 -9.10 -36.46 29.44
N ALA A 611 -8.57 -35.83 30.50
CA ALA A 611 -9.36 -35.24 31.58
C ALA A 611 -9.71 -33.76 31.33
N ALA A 612 -9.19 -33.16 30.25
CA ALA A 612 -9.49 -31.78 29.92
C ALA A 612 -10.92 -31.63 29.38
N GLU A 613 -11.62 -30.62 29.90
CA GLU A 613 -12.97 -30.26 29.46
C GLU A 613 -13.01 -30.00 27.94
N GLY A 614 -14.01 -30.57 27.27
CA GLY A 614 -14.18 -30.44 25.81
C GLY A 614 -13.27 -31.36 24.99
N ALA A 615 -12.60 -32.34 25.60
CA ALA A 615 -11.85 -33.40 24.91
C ALA A 615 -12.66 -34.70 24.72
N GLU A 616 -13.86 -34.81 25.32
CA GLU A 616 -14.64 -36.06 25.40
C GLU A 616 -15.03 -36.59 24.01
N TRP A 617 -15.36 -35.68 23.10
CA TRP A 617 -15.77 -36.01 21.74
C TRP A 617 -14.65 -36.60 20.87
N LEU A 618 -13.38 -36.36 21.22
CA LEU A 618 -12.25 -36.92 20.45
C LEU A 618 -12.23 -38.45 20.52
N ALA A 619 -12.65 -39.01 21.65
CA ALA A 619 -12.68 -40.46 21.87
C ALA A 619 -13.70 -41.18 20.96
N GLU A 620 -14.61 -40.46 20.31
CA GLU A 620 -15.64 -41.03 19.43
C GLU A 620 -15.10 -41.39 18.02
N GLY A 621 -13.89 -40.91 17.65
CA GLY A 621 -13.36 -41.08 16.29
C GLY A 621 -11.85 -41.21 16.15
N VAL A 622 -11.06 -40.91 17.18
CA VAL A 622 -9.59 -41.01 17.16
C VAL A 622 -9.05 -41.61 18.46
N ALA A 623 -7.85 -42.22 18.41
CA ALA A 623 -7.16 -42.66 19.61
C ALA A 623 -6.54 -41.46 20.34
N VAL A 624 -6.88 -41.28 21.62
CA VAL A 624 -6.33 -40.20 22.45
C VAL A 624 -5.15 -40.73 23.29
N VAL A 625 -4.00 -40.07 23.18
CA VAL A 625 -2.79 -40.38 23.97
C VAL A 625 -2.51 -39.23 24.92
N ALA A 626 -2.44 -39.53 26.22
CA ALA A 626 -2.12 -38.54 27.24
C ALA A 626 -0.69 -37.98 27.08
N PRO A 627 -0.47 -36.68 27.32
CA PRO A 627 0.85 -36.07 27.24
C PRO A 627 1.81 -36.65 28.31
N VAL A 628 3.11 -36.52 28.06
CA VAL A 628 4.16 -36.77 29.06
C VAL A 628 4.73 -35.43 29.48
N VAL A 629 4.70 -35.13 30.77
CA VAL A 629 5.23 -33.91 31.35
C VAL A 629 6.34 -34.32 32.32
N GLY A 630 7.59 -33.92 32.04
CA GLY A 630 8.82 -34.52 32.59
C GLY A 630 8.82 -34.87 34.09
N GLY A 631 9.51 -35.98 34.40
CA GLY A 631 9.76 -36.58 35.71
C GLY A 631 10.36 -37.98 35.52
N ALA A 632 11.19 -38.47 36.45
CA ALA A 632 11.73 -39.83 36.40
C ALA A 632 10.57 -40.86 36.31
N PRO A 633 10.69 -41.93 35.50
CA PRO A 633 9.62 -42.92 35.35
C PRO A 633 9.22 -43.47 36.73
N GLY A 634 7.92 -43.37 37.05
CA GLY A 634 7.38 -43.98 38.26
C GLY A 634 7.55 -45.51 38.22
N PRO A 635 7.70 -46.18 39.36
CA PRO A 635 8.04 -47.61 39.44
C PRO A 635 6.97 -48.59 38.90
N GLY A 636 5.94 -48.11 38.21
CA GLY A 636 4.88 -48.91 37.57
C GLY A 636 4.91 -48.92 36.03
N ASP A 637 5.74 -48.09 35.39
CA ASP A 637 5.84 -48.04 33.93
C ASP A 637 6.86 -49.10 33.48
N GLY A 638 6.36 -50.18 32.84
CA GLY A 638 7.13 -51.37 32.47
C GLY A 638 8.53 -51.07 31.93
N GLY A 639 9.54 -51.69 32.57
CA GLY A 639 10.97 -51.42 32.43
C GLY A 639 11.60 -51.68 31.06
N GLY A 640 11.20 -50.93 30.04
CA GLY A 640 12.03 -50.66 28.87
C GLY A 640 12.71 -49.31 29.04
N THR A 641 14.05 -49.28 29.12
CA THR A 641 14.81 -48.04 28.94
C THR A 641 14.37 -47.40 27.63
N ALA A 642 13.83 -46.16 27.68
CA ALA A 642 13.55 -45.40 26.48
C ALA A 642 14.83 -45.37 25.62
N PRO A 643 14.80 -45.74 24.33
CA PRO A 643 15.99 -45.73 23.50
C PRO A 643 16.61 -44.33 23.51
N ALA A 644 17.89 -44.25 23.92
CA ALA A 644 18.64 -42.99 23.96
C ALA A 644 18.79 -42.36 22.56
N ALA A 645 18.74 -43.18 21.51
CA ALA A 645 18.83 -42.77 20.11
C ALA A 645 17.45 -42.71 19.43
N CYS A 646 17.32 -41.87 18.40
CA CYS A 646 16.27 -42.08 17.39
C CYS A 646 16.54 -43.44 16.72
N ASP A 647 15.64 -44.40 16.90
CA ASP A 647 15.71 -45.66 16.18
C ASP A 647 15.75 -45.35 14.66
N PRO A 648 16.82 -45.76 13.94
CA PRO A 648 16.96 -45.48 12.51
C PRO A 648 15.75 -45.95 11.69
N ALA A 649 15.01 -46.95 12.17
CA ALA A 649 13.80 -47.46 11.52
C ALA A 649 12.63 -46.44 11.49
N TRP A 650 12.68 -45.41 12.34
CA TRP A 650 11.64 -44.39 12.50
C TRP A 650 12.12 -42.97 12.18
N GLN A 651 13.29 -42.88 11.53
CA GLN A 651 13.88 -41.60 11.17
C GLN A 651 13.19 -41.04 9.92
N ALA A 652 12.51 -39.90 10.07
CA ALA A 652 11.91 -39.19 8.94
C ALA A 652 12.99 -38.78 7.92
N GLY A 653 12.73 -39.05 6.65
CA GLY A 653 13.54 -38.60 5.53
C GLY A 653 13.35 -37.11 5.25
N PRO A 654 14.26 -36.47 4.48
CA PRO A 654 14.15 -35.04 4.16
C PRO A 654 12.86 -34.68 3.39
N GLY A 655 12.32 -35.62 2.60
CA GLY A 655 11.09 -35.41 1.85
C GLY A 655 9.81 -35.64 2.64
N ASP A 656 9.89 -36.23 3.84
CA ASP A 656 8.73 -36.58 4.63
C ASP A 656 8.08 -35.34 5.27
N PRO A 657 6.76 -35.32 5.47
CA PRO A 657 6.06 -34.25 6.16
C PRO A 657 6.60 -34.04 7.58
N ALA A 658 6.93 -32.80 7.92
CA ALA A 658 7.27 -32.36 9.27
C ALA A 658 6.03 -31.89 10.02
N TYR A 659 5.17 -31.10 9.36
CA TYR A 659 3.91 -30.63 9.93
C TYR A 659 2.88 -30.31 8.85
N VAL A 660 1.63 -30.20 9.29
CA VAL A 660 0.51 -29.71 8.50
C VAL A 660 -0.13 -28.53 9.20
N ILE A 661 -0.29 -27.40 8.50
CA ILE A 661 -0.99 -26.20 8.98
C ILE A 661 -2.15 -25.89 8.04
N HIS A 662 -3.37 -25.75 8.57
CA HIS A 662 -4.54 -25.37 7.78
C HIS A 662 -4.63 -23.86 7.63
N THR A 663 -4.73 -23.40 6.38
CA THR A 663 -4.98 -21.99 6.04
C THR A 663 -6.41 -21.81 5.51
N SER A 664 -6.93 -20.58 5.64
CA SER A 664 -8.23 -20.17 5.07
C SER A 664 -8.24 -20.39 3.55
N GLY A 665 -9.36 -20.84 3.00
CA GLY A 665 -9.44 -21.23 1.59
C GLY A 665 -10.31 -20.30 0.75
N SER A 666 -9.81 -19.82 -0.39
CA SER A 666 -10.59 -19.04 -1.36
C SER A 666 -11.87 -19.71 -1.90
N THR A 667 -12.00 -21.03 -1.77
CA THR A 667 -13.23 -21.81 -2.09
C THR A 667 -14.19 -21.93 -0.91
N GLY A 668 -13.89 -21.25 0.19
CA GLY A 668 -14.58 -21.31 1.47
C GLY A 668 -14.32 -22.56 2.32
N THR A 669 -13.36 -23.40 1.93
CA THR A 669 -12.94 -24.58 2.70
C THR A 669 -11.43 -24.51 3.01
N PRO A 670 -11.04 -24.63 4.28
CA PRO A 670 -9.63 -24.58 4.70
C PRO A 670 -8.79 -25.66 4.04
N LYS A 671 -7.50 -25.39 3.86
CA LYS A 671 -6.57 -26.28 3.14
C LYS A 671 -5.35 -26.57 4.02
N GLY A 672 -5.03 -27.85 4.23
CA GLY A 672 -3.82 -28.24 4.95
C GLY A 672 -2.57 -28.10 4.08
N VAL A 673 -1.67 -27.17 4.42
CA VAL A 673 -0.35 -27.03 3.79
C VAL A 673 0.61 -28.04 4.39
N VAL A 674 1.22 -28.88 3.55
CA VAL A 674 2.11 -29.96 3.99
C VAL A 674 3.57 -29.54 3.84
N VAL A 675 4.24 -29.30 4.97
CA VAL A 675 5.62 -28.81 5.01
C VAL A 675 6.59 -29.97 5.20
N PRO A 676 7.57 -30.19 4.29
CA PRO A 676 8.53 -31.29 4.43
C PRO A 676 9.70 -30.91 5.35
N HIS A 677 10.33 -31.92 5.96
CA HIS A 677 11.49 -31.74 6.84
C HIS A 677 12.64 -30.96 6.19
N ARG A 678 12.95 -31.19 4.91
CA ARG A 678 14.01 -30.46 4.19
C ARG A 678 13.78 -28.96 4.11
N ALA A 679 12.53 -28.53 3.89
CA ALA A 679 12.21 -27.12 3.77
C ALA A 679 12.29 -26.43 5.14
N LEU A 680 11.75 -27.09 6.17
CA LEU A 680 11.84 -26.62 7.54
C LEU A 680 13.30 -26.57 8.03
N ALA A 681 14.08 -27.63 7.80
CA ALA A 681 15.48 -27.69 8.25
C ALA A 681 16.35 -26.61 7.59
N ALA A 682 16.19 -26.41 6.28
CA ALA A 682 16.83 -25.30 5.56
C ALA A 682 16.48 -23.97 6.21
N ARG A 683 15.17 -23.73 6.44
CA ARG A 683 14.69 -22.51 7.06
C ARG A 683 15.27 -22.25 8.45
N ILE A 684 15.28 -23.27 9.32
CA ILE A 684 15.81 -23.14 10.67
C ILE A 684 17.33 -22.90 10.66
N ALA A 685 18.06 -23.53 9.73
CA ALA A 685 19.49 -23.28 9.56
C ALA A 685 19.77 -21.82 9.16
N TRP A 686 19.01 -21.29 8.19
CA TRP A 686 19.06 -19.89 7.81
C TRP A 686 18.75 -18.97 9.00
N MET A 687 17.63 -19.18 9.69
CA MET A 687 17.20 -18.34 10.82
C MET A 687 18.28 -18.27 11.90
N ARG A 688 18.91 -19.40 12.26
CA ARG A 688 20.00 -19.41 13.25
C ARG A 688 21.19 -18.58 12.82
N ALA A 689 21.55 -18.64 11.53
CA ALA A 689 22.67 -17.89 10.99
C ALA A 689 22.36 -16.39 10.89
N ASP A 690 21.21 -16.04 10.31
CA ASP A 690 20.82 -14.64 10.05
C ASP A 690 20.42 -13.90 11.34
N TYR A 691 19.61 -14.53 12.18
CA TYR A 691 19.20 -13.94 13.47
C TYR A 691 20.30 -14.06 14.53
N GLY A 692 21.35 -14.84 14.25
CA GLY A 692 22.48 -15.05 15.15
C GLY A 692 22.05 -15.75 16.45
N ILE A 693 21.11 -16.70 16.39
CA ILE A 693 20.58 -17.39 17.58
C ILE A 693 21.62 -18.40 18.09
N THR A 694 22.00 -18.23 19.36
CA THR A 694 23.01 -19.04 20.04
C THR A 694 22.49 -19.60 21.36
N ALA A 695 23.29 -20.44 22.02
CA ALA A 695 22.94 -20.97 23.34
C ALA A 695 22.80 -19.88 24.42
N ALA A 696 23.35 -18.67 24.19
CA ALA A 696 23.24 -17.55 25.14
C ALA A 696 21.90 -16.82 25.05
N ASP A 697 21.07 -17.13 24.06
CA ASP A 697 19.79 -16.46 23.85
C ASP A 697 18.66 -17.11 24.63
N GLU A 698 17.64 -16.28 24.88
CA GLU A 698 16.32 -16.70 25.36
C GLU A 698 15.27 -16.15 24.40
N VAL A 699 14.48 -17.08 23.84
CA VAL A 699 13.50 -16.79 22.78
C VAL A 699 12.10 -16.99 23.34
N LEU A 700 11.20 -16.03 23.09
CA LEU A 700 9.80 -16.15 23.48
C LEU A 700 9.03 -17.05 22.50
N GLN A 701 8.28 -18.02 23.01
CA GLN A 701 7.22 -18.72 22.29
C GLN A 701 5.90 -17.99 22.55
N PHE A 702 5.42 -17.23 21.56
CA PHE A 702 4.23 -16.39 21.67
C PHE A 702 3.14 -16.77 20.67
N ALA A 703 3.47 -17.16 19.44
CA ALA A 703 2.49 -17.52 18.43
C ALA A 703 1.61 -18.70 18.88
N SER A 704 0.37 -18.78 18.38
CA SER A 704 -0.37 -20.05 18.51
C SER A 704 0.35 -21.12 17.68
N LEU A 705 0.37 -22.35 18.19
CA LEU A 705 0.95 -23.50 17.49
C LEU A 705 0.26 -23.77 16.15
N SER A 706 -0.99 -23.29 15.98
CA SER A 706 -1.74 -23.39 14.72
C SER A 706 -1.28 -22.41 13.64
N PHE A 707 -0.36 -21.50 13.95
CA PHE A 707 0.36 -20.67 12.97
C PHE A 707 1.76 -21.22 12.77
N ASP A 708 2.23 -21.21 11.53
CA ASP A 708 3.58 -21.63 11.18
C ASP A 708 4.69 -20.80 11.85
N THR A 709 4.42 -19.56 12.26
CA THR A 709 5.32 -18.73 13.10
C THR A 709 5.80 -19.44 14.36
N HIS A 710 5.03 -20.35 14.96
CA HIS A 710 5.54 -21.11 16.13
C HIS A 710 6.83 -21.88 15.81
N ALA A 711 7.00 -22.31 14.55
CA ALA A 711 8.18 -23.06 14.13
C ALA A 711 9.43 -22.15 14.05
N GLU A 712 9.25 -20.86 13.79
CA GLU A 712 10.30 -19.83 13.84
C GLU A 712 10.73 -19.52 15.28
N GLU A 713 9.81 -19.57 16.23
CA GLU A 713 10.12 -19.38 17.64
C GLU A 713 10.81 -20.61 18.25
N VAL A 714 10.25 -21.80 18.02
CA VAL A 714 10.60 -23.03 18.73
C VAL A 714 11.92 -23.63 18.21
N PHE A 715 12.03 -23.85 16.90
CA PHE A 715 13.07 -24.74 16.39
C PHE A 715 14.45 -24.09 16.24
N PRO A 716 14.60 -22.80 15.85
CA PRO A 716 15.89 -22.11 15.91
C PRO A 716 16.47 -22.06 17.32
N ALA A 717 15.63 -21.81 18.32
CA ALA A 717 16.03 -21.80 19.73
C ALA A 717 16.54 -23.18 20.17
N LEU A 718 15.72 -24.22 20.01
CA LEU A 718 16.05 -25.57 20.48
C LEU A 718 17.25 -26.19 19.74
N THR A 719 17.42 -25.90 18.45
CA THR A 719 18.60 -26.40 17.71
C THR A 719 19.87 -25.59 17.98
N ALA A 720 19.77 -24.39 18.57
CA ALA A 720 20.91 -23.57 18.98
C ALA A 720 21.42 -23.85 20.40
N GLY A 721 20.67 -24.57 21.24
CA GLY A 721 20.97 -24.70 22.67
C GLY A 721 20.46 -23.53 23.52
N ALA A 722 19.59 -22.67 22.94
CA ALA A 722 18.98 -21.52 23.59
C ALA A 722 17.87 -21.97 24.56
N THR A 723 17.42 -21.06 25.42
CA THR A 723 16.23 -21.29 26.25
C THR A 723 14.99 -20.83 25.49
N LEU A 724 13.96 -21.67 25.41
CA LEU A 724 12.64 -21.30 24.90
C LEU A 724 11.71 -20.96 26.07
N THR A 725 11.37 -19.69 26.22
CA THR A 725 10.45 -19.23 27.27
C THR A 725 9.04 -19.15 26.71
N VAL A 726 8.10 -19.85 27.33
CA VAL A 726 6.72 -19.98 26.84
C VAL A 726 5.81 -19.04 27.60
N ALA A 727 5.11 -18.16 26.88
CA ALA A 727 4.09 -17.30 27.48
C ALA A 727 2.90 -18.16 27.95
N GLY A 728 2.48 -17.95 29.21
CA GLY A 728 1.34 -18.66 29.79
C GLY A 728 0.05 -18.51 28.96
N PRO A 729 -0.90 -19.46 29.06
CA PRO A 729 -2.18 -19.34 28.37
C PRO A 729 -2.90 -18.02 28.70
N GLY A 730 -3.24 -17.23 27.68
CA GLY A 730 -3.96 -15.96 27.86
C GLY A 730 -3.15 -14.79 28.42
N ALA A 731 -1.84 -14.95 28.67
CA ALA A 731 -0.98 -13.85 29.10
C ALA A 731 -0.64 -12.91 27.94
N THR A 732 -0.72 -11.60 28.18
CA THR A 732 -0.21 -10.57 27.26
C THR A 732 1.30 -10.44 27.40
N LEU A 733 1.99 -9.91 26.40
CA LEU A 733 3.43 -9.67 26.49
C LEU A 733 3.77 -8.73 27.68
N PRO A 734 3.13 -7.56 27.87
CA PRO A 734 3.41 -6.72 29.03
C PRO A 734 3.20 -7.41 30.37
N ASP A 735 2.17 -8.25 30.51
CA ASP A 735 1.93 -9.00 31.76
C ASP A 735 3.02 -10.06 31.99
N HIS A 736 3.41 -10.76 30.93
CA HIS A 736 4.48 -11.75 30.99
C HIS A 736 5.83 -11.12 31.39
N LEU A 737 6.14 -9.95 30.82
CA LEU A 737 7.35 -9.19 31.15
C LEU A 737 7.29 -8.63 32.58
N ALA A 738 6.16 -8.05 33.00
CA ALA A 738 5.99 -7.47 34.33
C ALA A 738 6.08 -8.50 35.47
N ALA A 739 5.78 -9.78 35.21
CA ALA A 739 5.94 -10.85 36.17
C ALA A 739 7.41 -11.26 36.44
N GLY A 740 8.39 -10.57 35.82
CA GLY A 740 9.82 -10.87 35.93
C GLY A 740 10.26 -12.13 35.18
N ALA A 741 9.32 -12.86 34.55
CA ALA A 741 9.58 -14.05 33.76
C ALA A 741 10.28 -13.75 32.42
N GLY A 742 10.39 -12.47 32.04
CA GLY A 742 10.93 -12.02 30.76
C GLY A 742 12.28 -11.30 30.81
N ASP A 743 12.90 -11.15 31.98
CA ASP A 743 14.16 -10.36 32.14
C ASP A 743 15.33 -10.93 31.31
N GLY A 744 15.30 -12.24 31.04
CA GLY A 744 16.30 -12.94 30.23
C GLY A 744 16.07 -12.89 28.73
N LEU A 745 14.89 -12.44 28.25
CA LEU A 745 14.51 -12.49 26.83
C LEU A 745 15.44 -11.63 25.97
N THR A 746 16.04 -12.24 24.96
CA THR A 746 16.94 -11.57 24.00
C THR A 746 16.32 -11.46 22.60
N VAL A 747 15.36 -12.33 22.27
CA VAL A 747 14.70 -12.40 20.97
C VAL A 747 13.18 -12.47 21.12
N LEU A 748 12.49 -11.58 20.42
CA LEU A 748 11.03 -11.56 20.30
C LEU A 748 10.63 -11.69 18.83
N ASP A 749 9.61 -12.50 18.57
CA ASP A 749 8.87 -12.55 17.30
C ASP A 749 7.42 -12.17 17.58
N LEU A 750 6.95 -11.07 16.99
CA LEU A 750 5.63 -10.52 17.26
C LEU A 750 4.84 -10.32 15.97
N PRO A 751 3.53 -10.66 15.97
CA PRO A 751 2.63 -10.22 14.91
C PRO A 751 2.66 -8.69 14.80
N THR A 752 2.86 -8.18 13.58
CA THR A 752 2.99 -6.74 13.30
C THR A 752 1.87 -5.89 13.92
N PRO A 753 0.57 -6.28 13.84
CA PRO A 753 -0.50 -5.48 14.44
C PRO A 753 -0.49 -5.46 15.98
N TYR A 754 0.04 -6.52 16.60
CA TYR A 754 0.23 -6.55 18.05
C TYR A 754 1.38 -5.63 18.45
N TRP A 755 2.48 -5.64 17.69
CA TRP A 755 3.57 -4.69 17.89
C TRP A 755 3.14 -3.23 17.70
N HIS A 756 2.27 -2.91 16.73
CA HIS A 756 1.74 -1.55 16.56
C HIS A 756 1.05 -1.02 17.82
N GLN A 757 0.30 -1.87 18.54
CA GLN A 757 -0.30 -1.46 19.80
C GLN A 757 0.71 -1.19 20.89
N LEU A 758 1.78 -1.98 20.95
CA LEU A 758 2.87 -1.71 21.89
C LEU A 758 3.60 -0.42 21.49
N ALA A 759 3.67 -0.13 20.18
CA ALA A 759 4.30 1.07 19.66
C ALA A 759 3.53 2.38 19.99
N ASP A 760 2.23 2.30 20.29
CA ASP A 760 1.43 3.45 20.73
C ASP A 760 1.91 4.00 22.09
N ASP A 761 2.45 3.15 22.97
CA ASP A 761 2.99 3.52 24.28
C ASP A 761 4.17 2.60 24.65
N LEU A 762 5.31 2.84 24.00
CA LEU A 762 6.51 2.03 24.19
C LEU A 762 7.08 2.12 25.61
N ASP A 763 6.85 3.23 26.32
CA ASP A 763 7.42 3.47 27.66
C ASP A 763 6.62 2.76 28.76
N ALA A 764 5.34 2.45 28.54
CA ALA A 764 4.53 1.64 29.46
C ALA A 764 4.90 0.15 29.44
N VAL A 765 5.63 -0.32 28.42
CA VAL A 765 6.02 -1.73 28.29
C VAL A 765 7.37 -1.97 28.98
N PRO A 766 7.48 -2.91 29.93
CA PRO A 766 8.73 -3.22 30.61
C PRO A 766 9.63 -4.09 29.72
N TRP A 767 10.18 -3.51 28.65
CA TRP A 767 11.01 -4.21 27.68
C TRP A 767 12.24 -4.88 28.32
N PRO A 768 12.60 -6.11 27.92
CA PRO A 768 13.76 -6.80 28.46
C PRO A 768 15.05 -6.00 28.25
N PRO A 769 15.90 -5.84 29.28
CA PRO A 769 17.15 -5.09 29.14
C PRO A 769 18.14 -5.76 28.18
N GLY A 770 18.05 -7.09 28.00
CA GLY A 770 18.87 -7.88 27.09
C GLY A 770 18.32 -8.01 25.68
N LEU A 771 17.18 -7.37 25.35
CA LEU A 771 16.56 -7.48 24.04
C LEU A 771 17.52 -6.99 22.95
N ARG A 772 17.84 -7.86 21.98
CA ARG A 772 18.74 -7.54 20.86
C ARG A 772 18.07 -7.69 19.49
N LEU A 773 16.98 -8.44 19.41
CA LEU A 773 16.29 -8.73 18.16
C LEU A 773 14.77 -8.73 18.36
N LEU A 774 14.09 -7.96 17.53
CA LEU A 774 12.65 -7.99 17.36
C LEU A 774 12.33 -8.32 15.90
N ILE A 775 11.61 -9.43 15.69
CA ILE A 775 11.11 -9.88 14.40
C ILE A 775 9.63 -9.52 14.33
N LEU A 776 9.22 -8.99 13.17
CA LEU A 776 7.85 -8.60 12.87
C LEU A 776 7.39 -9.40 11.65
N GLY A 777 6.18 -9.95 11.72
CA GLY A 777 5.60 -10.67 10.59
C GLY A 777 4.09 -10.53 10.51
N ALA A 778 3.49 -11.34 9.64
CA ALA A 778 2.05 -11.49 9.44
C ALA A 778 1.30 -10.30 8.80
N ASP A 779 1.76 -9.04 8.87
CA ASP A 779 1.05 -7.88 8.32
C ASP A 779 1.99 -6.74 7.82
N GLN A 780 1.43 -5.69 7.23
CA GLN A 780 2.19 -4.55 6.74
C GLN A 780 2.67 -3.66 7.89
N VAL A 781 3.98 -3.40 7.95
CA VAL A 781 4.60 -2.53 8.95
C VAL A 781 4.31 -1.05 8.64
N GLN A 782 3.99 -0.27 9.68
CA GLN A 782 3.72 1.17 9.57
C GLN A 782 5.00 1.99 9.78
N PRO A 783 5.33 2.96 8.90
CA PRO A 783 6.51 3.82 9.05
C PRO A 783 6.55 4.55 10.39
N ALA A 784 5.40 5.05 10.87
CA ALA A 784 5.30 5.77 12.13
C ALA A 784 5.70 4.92 13.35
N ALA A 785 5.33 3.62 13.35
CA ALA A 785 5.72 2.70 14.42
C ALA A 785 7.23 2.40 14.39
N VAL A 786 7.83 2.31 13.19
CA VAL A 786 9.30 2.19 13.03
C VAL A 786 9.99 3.44 13.57
N ALA A 787 9.45 4.62 13.28
CA ALA A 787 9.96 5.90 13.78
C ALA A 787 9.97 5.93 15.32
N ALA A 788 8.85 5.58 15.95
CA ALA A 788 8.72 5.52 17.41
C ALA A 788 9.72 4.53 18.02
N TRP A 789 9.83 3.33 17.45
CA TRP A 789 10.78 2.32 17.91
C TRP A 789 12.23 2.79 17.82
N ARG A 790 12.62 3.36 16.66
CA ARG A 790 13.98 3.87 16.45
C ARG A 790 14.28 5.10 17.32
N ALA A 791 13.30 5.92 17.65
CA ALA A 791 13.46 7.01 18.61
C ALA A 791 13.76 6.48 20.02
N ARG A 792 13.12 5.39 20.44
CA ARG A 792 13.25 4.81 21.79
C ARG A 792 14.46 3.91 21.99
N PHE A 793 14.77 3.06 21.00
CA PHE A 793 15.82 2.03 21.11
C PHE A 793 17.05 2.31 20.24
N GLY A 794 17.00 3.31 19.34
CA GLY A 794 18.06 3.52 18.36
C GLY A 794 18.33 2.26 17.54
N ASP A 795 19.60 1.97 17.32
CA ASP A 795 20.07 0.78 16.60
C ASP A 795 20.47 -0.37 17.54
N THR A 796 20.17 -0.26 18.85
CA THR A 796 20.55 -1.30 19.84
C THR A 796 19.77 -2.59 19.67
N VAL A 797 18.50 -2.49 19.25
CA VAL A 797 17.67 -3.65 18.91
C VAL A 797 17.53 -3.73 17.41
N ARG A 798 17.98 -4.86 16.84
CA ARG A 798 17.74 -5.17 15.42
C ARG A 798 16.24 -5.35 15.21
N LEU A 799 15.67 -4.61 14.26
CA LEU A 799 14.25 -4.67 13.91
C LEU A 799 14.12 -5.29 12.52
N VAL A 800 13.56 -6.49 12.44
CA VAL A 800 13.45 -7.25 11.19
C VAL A 800 11.99 -7.36 10.79
N ASN A 801 11.67 -6.96 9.57
CA ASN A 801 10.41 -7.27 8.92
C ASN A 801 10.57 -8.58 8.14
N SER A 802 9.79 -9.59 8.47
CA SER A 802 9.74 -10.87 7.79
C SER A 802 8.44 -11.02 7.02
N TYR A 803 8.53 -11.64 5.84
CA TYR A 803 7.37 -11.93 5.01
C TYR A 803 7.51 -13.33 4.44
N GLY A 804 6.43 -14.10 4.51
CA GLY A 804 6.29 -15.35 3.78
C GLY A 804 4.89 -15.93 3.96
N PRO A 805 4.33 -16.57 2.93
CA PRO A 805 3.16 -17.43 3.08
C PRO A 805 3.55 -18.80 3.63
N THR A 806 2.58 -19.48 4.28
CA THR A 806 2.75 -20.85 4.79
C THR A 806 3.19 -21.83 3.72
N GLU A 807 2.75 -21.65 2.48
CA GLU A 807 3.11 -22.47 1.33
C GLU A 807 4.60 -22.42 0.94
N THR A 808 5.37 -21.48 1.50
CA THR A 808 6.82 -21.32 1.30
C THR A 808 7.64 -21.53 2.57
N THR A 809 7.05 -22.18 3.58
CA THR A 809 7.68 -22.51 4.87
C THR A 809 8.08 -21.26 5.66
N ILE A 810 7.07 -20.68 6.35
CA ILE A 810 7.20 -19.59 7.32
C ILE A 810 7.56 -18.24 6.68
N ILE A 811 8.78 -18.10 6.15
CA ILE A 811 9.32 -16.83 5.62
C ILE A 811 9.84 -17.07 4.20
N ALA A 812 9.77 -16.07 3.34
CA ALA A 812 10.39 -16.03 2.01
C ALA A 812 11.33 -14.83 1.84
N THR A 813 11.11 -13.75 2.59
CA THR A 813 11.91 -12.52 2.51
C THR A 813 12.11 -11.89 3.89
N THR A 814 13.22 -11.16 4.07
CA THR A 814 13.43 -10.29 5.22
C THR A 814 14.04 -8.95 4.85
N ALA A 815 13.66 -7.91 5.60
CA ALA A 815 14.27 -6.59 5.59
C ALA A 815 14.67 -6.19 7.01
N GLU A 816 15.86 -5.62 7.18
CA GLU A 816 16.21 -4.91 8.41
C GLU A 816 15.73 -3.46 8.30
N LEU A 817 14.89 -3.02 9.23
CA LEU A 817 14.21 -1.73 9.15
C LEU A 817 15.04 -0.63 9.81
N GLY A 818 15.57 0.29 9.02
CA GLY A 818 16.41 1.40 9.49
C GLY A 818 15.64 2.69 9.77
N ARG A 819 16.37 3.77 10.07
CA ARG A 819 15.80 5.13 10.22
C ARG A 819 15.23 5.68 8.92
N SER A 820 15.71 5.23 7.76
CA SER A 820 15.17 5.59 6.44
C SER A 820 13.75 5.05 6.22
N ASP A 821 13.42 3.91 6.84
CA ASP A 821 12.10 3.27 6.69
C ASP A 821 11.01 3.88 7.59
N ALA A 822 11.36 4.91 8.36
CA ALA A 822 10.43 5.73 9.13
C ALA A 822 9.67 6.75 8.26
N VAL A 823 10.14 7.02 7.03
CA VAL A 823 9.56 8.01 6.11
C VAL A 823 8.91 7.35 4.88
N HIS A 824 9.28 6.10 4.60
CA HIS A 824 8.86 5.35 3.42
C HIS A 824 8.05 4.12 3.84
N ARG A 825 7.29 3.51 2.91
CA ARG A 825 6.68 2.20 3.19
C ARG A 825 7.77 1.18 3.50
N PRO A 826 7.75 0.53 4.68
CA PRO A 826 8.74 -0.48 5.03
C PRO A 826 8.75 -1.61 4.00
N PRO A 827 9.92 -2.00 3.49
CA PRO A 827 10.04 -3.08 2.51
C PRO A 827 9.83 -4.44 3.17
N ILE A 828 9.46 -5.44 2.37
CA ILE A 828 9.51 -6.86 2.77
C ILE A 828 10.88 -7.50 2.50
N GLY A 829 11.75 -6.78 1.78
CA GLY A 829 13.18 -7.09 1.69
C GLY A 829 13.57 -8.05 0.58
N GLY A 830 14.61 -8.84 0.82
CA GLY A 830 15.23 -9.73 -0.18
C GLY A 830 15.05 -11.21 0.13
N PRO A 831 15.47 -12.12 -0.78
CA PRO A 831 15.37 -13.56 -0.59
C PRO A 831 16.22 -14.03 0.59
N VAL A 832 15.62 -14.92 1.35
CA VAL A 832 16.23 -15.61 2.50
C VAL A 832 16.71 -17.00 2.10
N GLY A 833 17.90 -17.39 2.56
CA GLY A 833 18.43 -18.73 2.32
C GLY A 833 18.34 -19.15 0.84
N SER A 834 18.15 -20.45 0.58
CA SER A 834 18.04 -20.96 -0.80
C SER A 834 16.66 -20.72 -1.45
N THR A 835 16.06 -19.54 -1.21
CA THR A 835 14.79 -19.10 -1.81
C THR A 835 15.05 -18.37 -3.13
N THR A 836 14.18 -18.58 -4.11
CA THR A 836 14.17 -17.77 -5.34
C THR A 836 12.89 -16.94 -5.40
N LEU A 837 13.01 -15.67 -5.79
CA LEU A 837 11.91 -14.72 -5.91
C LEU A 837 11.84 -14.22 -7.35
N THR A 838 10.65 -14.30 -7.92
CA THR A 838 10.39 -13.74 -9.26
C THR A 838 9.15 -12.87 -9.20
N VAL A 839 9.27 -11.63 -9.66
CA VAL A 839 8.14 -10.70 -9.80
C VAL A 839 7.65 -10.81 -11.23
N CYS A 840 6.42 -11.29 -11.43
CA CYS A 840 5.93 -11.68 -12.75
C CYS A 840 4.62 -11.01 -13.16
N ASP A 841 4.37 -10.95 -14.46
CA ASP A 841 3.04 -10.70 -15.00
C ASP A 841 2.10 -11.90 -14.84
N ALA A 842 0.85 -11.77 -15.32
CA ALA A 842 -0.16 -12.82 -15.22
C ALA A 842 0.20 -14.13 -15.94
N ALA A 843 1.13 -14.10 -16.89
CA ALA A 843 1.62 -15.26 -17.62
C ALA A 843 2.90 -15.86 -17.02
N GLY A 844 3.44 -15.27 -15.94
CA GLY A 844 4.64 -15.75 -15.26
C GLY A 844 5.96 -15.28 -15.88
N ARG A 845 5.94 -14.22 -16.71
CA ARG A 845 7.12 -13.55 -17.28
C ARG A 845 7.64 -12.47 -16.33
N LEU A 846 8.95 -12.28 -16.26
CA LEU A 846 9.59 -11.33 -15.35
C LEU A 846 9.17 -9.88 -15.61
N MET A 847 9.04 -9.12 -14.52
CA MET A 847 8.77 -7.69 -14.51
C MET A 847 10.03 -6.87 -14.19
N PRO A 848 10.23 -5.70 -14.81
CA PRO A 848 11.37 -4.83 -14.51
C PRO A 848 11.32 -4.23 -13.10
N TYR A 849 12.46 -3.70 -12.65
CA TYR A 849 12.53 -2.80 -11.50
C TYR A 849 11.47 -1.70 -11.56
N GLY A 850 10.80 -1.45 -10.43
CA GLY A 850 9.76 -0.45 -10.28
C GLY A 850 8.39 -0.83 -10.85
N ALA A 851 8.29 -1.83 -11.73
CA ALA A 851 7.01 -2.28 -12.28
C ALA A 851 6.27 -3.22 -11.33
N VAL A 852 4.95 -3.16 -11.39
CA VAL A 852 4.07 -3.96 -10.52
C VAL A 852 3.93 -5.37 -11.08
N GLY A 853 4.16 -6.39 -10.25
CA GLY A 853 3.98 -7.80 -10.61
C GLY A 853 3.50 -8.65 -9.44
N GLU A 854 3.15 -9.90 -9.74
CA GLU A 854 2.84 -10.94 -8.75
C GLU A 854 4.15 -11.53 -8.23
N LEU A 855 4.28 -11.68 -6.92
CA LEU A 855 5.41 -12.39 -6.32
C LEU A 855 5.23 -13.90 -6.48
N LEU A 856 6.22 -14.56 -7.06
CA LEU A 856 6.32 -16.03 -7.09
C LEU A 856 7.59 -16.47 -6.36
N VAL A 857 7.43 -17.47 -5.49
CA VAL A 857 8.49 -17.94 -4.60
C VAL A 857 8.87 -19.38 -4.95
N GLY A 858 10.13 -19.60 -5.34
CA GLY A 858 10.73 -20.91 -5.60
C GLY A 858 11.78 -21.29 -4.56
N GLY A 859 12.53 -22.36 -4.84
CA GLY A 859 13.66 -22.79 -4.03
C GLY A 859 13.29 -23.71 -2.85
N ALA A 860 14.18 -23.77 -1.85
CA ALA A 860 14.15 -24.78 -0.80
C ALA A 860 12.92 -24.70 0.13
N GLY A 861 12.34 -23.51 0.29
CA GLY A 861 11.16 -23.27 1.15
C GLY A 861 9.84 -23.78 0.57
N VAL A 862 9.78 -24.14 -0.72
CA VAL A 862 8.53 -24.56 -1.37
C VAL A 862 8.02 -25.89 -0.79
N THR A 863 6.80 -25.86 -0.28
CA THR A 863 6.13 -26.99 0.38
C THR A 863 5.69 -28.09 -0.59
N LEU A 864 5.19 -29.21 -0.06
CA LEU A 864 4.69 -30.31 -0.92
C LEU A 864 3.41 -29.91 -1.65
N GLY A 865 2.59 -29.05 -1.03
CA GLY A 865 1.34 -28.53 -1.56
C GLY A 865 0.22 -28.61 -0.53
N TYR A 866 -1.02 -28.59 -1.03
CA TYR A 866 -2.21 -28.81 -0.21
C TYR A 866 -2.52 -30.32 -0.13
N GLY A 867 -2.54 -30.87 1.09
CA GLY A 867 -2.82 -32.27 1.37
C GLY A 867 -4.15 -32.72 0.78
N GLY A 868 -4.20 -33.87 0.11
CA GLY A 868 -5.41 -34.40 -0.51
C GLY A 868 -6.02 -33.57 -1.65
N ARG A 869 -5.37 -32.47 -2.09
CA ARG A 869 -5.94 -31.48 -3.03
C ARG A 869 -5.07 -31.22 -4.26
N PRO A 870 -4.84 -32.21 -5.13
CA PRO A 870 -3.93 -32.09 -6.27
C PRO A 870 -4.31 -30.96 -7.24
N GLY A 871 -5.62 -30.72 -7.46
CA GLY A 871 -6.08 -29.65 -8.34
C GLY A 871 -5.79 -28.23 -7.81
N ALA A 872 -5.92 -28.03 -6.49
CA ALA A 872 -5.55 -26.74 -5.87
C ALA A 872 -4.03 -26.57 -5.86
N THR A 873 -3.30 -27.65 -5.58
CA THR A 873 -1.82 -27.66 -5.59
C THR A 873 -1.29 -27.32 -6.98
N ALA A 874 -1.81 -27.93 -8.05
CA ALA A 874 -1.33 -27.67 -9.40
C ALA A 874 -1.57 -26.21 -9.88
N ARG A 875 -2.59 -25.53 -9.35
CA ARG A 875 -2.86 -24.12 -9.66
C ARG A 875 -1.95 -23.15 -8.92
N ALA A 876 -1.60 -23.46 -7.68
CA ALA A 876 -0.80 -22.59 -6.83
C ALA A 876 0.72 -22.86 -6.93
N PHE A 877 1.12 -24.11 -7.14
CA PHE A 877 2.50 -24.56 -7.24
C PHE A 877 2.81 -24.90 -8.71
N VAL A 878 3.20 -23.87 -9.46
CA VAL A 878 3.42 -23.95 -10.91
C VAL A 878 4.88 -24.34 -11.22
N PRO A 879 5.18 -24.86 -12.42
CA PRO A 879 6.55 -25.07 -12.85
C PRO A 879 7.39 -23.79 -12.77
N ASP A 880 8.65 -23.93 -12.34
CA ASP A 880 9.62 -22.85 -12.36
C ASP A 880 10.47 -22.93 -13.64
N PRO A 881 10.25 -22.04 -14.62
CA PRO A 881 11.02 -22.05 -15.87
C PRO A 881 12.47 -21.53 -15.70
N TYR A 882 12.79 -20.91 -14.57
CA TYR A 882 14.11 -20.32 -14.26
C TYR A 882 14.91 -21.18 -13.28
N GLY A 883 14.24 -22.14 -12.63
CA GLY A 883 14.85 -23.09 -11.71
C GLY A 883 15.43 -24.35 -12.39
N PRO A 884 16.03 -25.26 -11.61
CA PRO A 884 16.49 -26.55 -12.13
C PRO A 884 15.33 -27.42 -12.62
N PRO A 885 15.58 -28.44 -13.47
CA PRO A 885 14.54 -29.32 -13.97
C PRO A 885 13.70 -29.94 -12.85
N GLY A 886 12.37 -29.81 -12.96
CA GLY A 886 11.41 -30.29 -11.96
C GLY A 886 11.15 -29.34 -10.79
N ALA A 887 11.80 -28.17 -10.75
CA ALA A 887 11.51 -27.14 -9.76
C ALA A 887 10.09 -26.59 -9.91
N ARG A 888 9.51 -26.16 -8.78
CA ARG A 888 8.20 -25.52 -8.68
C ARG A 888 8.37 -24.19 -7.97
N ARG A 889 7.49 -23.26 -8.29
CA ARG A 889 7.33 -21.97 -7.61
C ARG A 889 5.88 -21.79 -7.17
N TYR A 890 5.70 -21.20 -5.99
CA TYR A 890 4.40 -20.88 -5.42
C TYR A 890 3.93 -19.50 -5.86
N ARG A 891 2.69 -19.40 -6.32
CA ARG A 891 2.00 -18.15 -6.66
C ARG A 891 1.37 -17.56 -5.41
N THR A 892 1.91 -16.43 -4.94
CA THR A 892 1.49 -15.83 -3.66
C THR A 892 0.14 -15.11 -3.74
N GLY A 893 -0.22 -14.62 -4.93
CA GLY A 893 -1.31 -13.65 -5.11
C GLY A 893 -0.99 -12.24 -4.60
N ASP A 894 0.24 -11.99 -4.15
CA ASP A 894 0.68 -10.70 -3.63
C ASP A 894 1.27 -9.83 -4.75
N LEU A 895 0.84 -8.57 -4.82
CA LEU A 895 1.39 -7.55 -5.71
C LEU A 895 2.59 -6.89 -5.05
N VAL A 896 3.72 -6.91 -5.75
CA VAL A 896 4.99 -6.34 -5.29
C VAL A 896 5.69 -5.60 -6.43
N ARG A 897 6.74 -4.87 -6.09
CA ARG A 897 7.74 -4.39 -7.05
C ARG A 897 9.13 -4.42 -6.43
N TRP A 898 10.15 -4.55 -7.27
CA TRP A 898 11.53 -4.31 -6.86
C TRP A 898 11.81 -2.81 -6.78
N ARG A 899 12.31 -2.36 -5.64
CA ARG A 899 12.87 -1.02 -5.44
C ARG A 899 14.26 -0.92 -6.08
N ALA A 900 14.72 0.32 -6.26
CA ALA A 900 16.05 0.59 -6.84
C ALA A 900 17.22 0.11 -5.96
N ASP A 901 16.99 -0.05 -4.66
CA ASP A 901 17.95 -0.61 -3.68
C ASP A 901 17.95 -2.14 -3.63
N GLY A 902 17.17 -2.80 -4.49
CA GLY A 902 17.09 -4.26 -4.55
C GLY A 902 16.18 -4.88 -3.50
N GLN A 903 15.40 -4.10 -2.75
CA GLN A 903 14.41 -4.63 -1.82
C GLN A 903 13.01 -4.73 -2.45
N LEU A 904 12.22 -5.71 -2.03
CA LEU A 904 10.82 -5.82 -2.44
C LEU A 904 9.92 -4.91 -1.60
N GLU A 905 9.01 -4.24 -2.28
CA GLU A 905 7.92 -3.48 -1.68
C GLU A 905 6.59 -4.20 -1.91
N PHE A 906 5.80 -4.37 -0.84
CA PHE A 906 4.46 -4.94 -0.90
C PHE A 906 3.41 -3.86 -1.21
N LEU A 907 2.61 -4.08 -2.26
CA LEU A 907 1.63 -3.12 -2.79
C LEU A 907 0.17 -3.54 -2.54
N GLY A 908 -0.08 -4.81 -2.21
CA GLY A 908 -1.41 -5.33 -1.94
C GLY A 908 -1.59 -6.74 -2.48
N ARG A 909 -2.84 -7.16 -2.68
CA ARG A 909 -3.21 -8.48 -3.21
C ARG A 909 -3.96 -8.37 -4.53
N ILE A 910 -3.87 -9.41 -5.34
CA ILE A 910 -4.60 -9.55 -6.61
C ILE A 910 -6.05 -9.99 -6.35
N ASP A 911 -6.24 -10.80 -5.32
CA ASP A 911 -7.52 -11.38 -4.91
C ASP A 911 -8.18 -10.60 -3.77
N ASP A 912 -9.39 -11.02 -3.39
CA ASP A 912 -10.15 -10.46 -2.27
C ASP A 912 -9.60 -10.89 -0.90
N GLN A 913 -8.51 -11.66 -0.87
CA GLN A 913 -7.89 -12.08 0.40
C GLN A 913 -7.32 -10.85 1.11
N VAL A 914 -7.49 -10.83 2.42
CA VAL A 914 -7.15 -9.71 3.28
C VAL A 914 -6.45 -10.22 4.53
N LYS A 915 -5.59 -9.37 5.10
CA LYS A 915 -5.02 -9.58 6.42
C LYS A 915 -5.82 -8.75 7.40
N VAL A 916 -6.45 -9.40 8.38
CA VAL A 916 -7.22 -8.75 9.44
C VAL A 916 -6.50 -9.06 10.74
N ARG A 917 -5.83 -8.05 11.32
CA ARG A 917 -5.12 -8.20 12.60
C ARG A 917 -4.06 -9.32 12.56
N GLY A 918 -3.38 -9.48 11.42
CA GLY A 918 -2.37 -10.53 11.19
C GLY A 918 -2.96 -11.90 10.81
N PHE A 919 -4.29 -12.08 10.85
CA PHE A 919 -4.93 -13.31 10.39
C PHE A 919 -5.18 -13.25 8.89
N ARG A 920 -4.87 -14.35 8.19
CA ARG A 920 -5.18 -14.54 6.77
C ARG A 920 -6.68 -14.84 6.63
N VAL A 921 -7.44 -13.88 6.12
CA VAL A 921 -8.89 -13.98 5.97
C VAL A 921 -9.27 -14.03 4.49
N GLU A 922 -10.11 -15.00 4.17
CA GLU A 922 -10.78 -15.12 2.87
C GLU A 922 -12.24 -14.74 3.07
N PRO A 923 -12.69 -13.56 2.60
CA PRO A 923 -14.10 -13.16 2.73
C PRO A 923 -15.06 -14.23 2.18
N GLY A 924 -14.64 -14.93 1.12
CA GLY A 924 -15.38 -16.06 0.54
C GLY A 924 -15.64 -17.23 1.51
N GLU A 925 -14.78 -17.48 2.51
CA GLU A 925 -15.04 -18.49 3.55
C GLU A 925 -16.19 -18.10 4.46
N VAL A 926 -16.28 -16.82 4.78
CA VAL A 926 -17.37 -16.27 5.58
C VAL A 926 -18.65 -16.19 4.76
N GLU A 927 -18.57 -15.77 3.50
CA GLU A 927 -19.70 -15.75 2.54
C GLU A 927 -20.27 -17.16 2.36
N ALA A 928 -19.44 -18.18 2.15
CA ALA A 928 -19.87 -19.57 2.01
C ALA A 928 -20.54 -20.10 3.30
N ALA A 929 -20.00 -19.76 4.46
CA ALA A 929 -20.60 -20.13 5.74
C ALA A 929 -21.97 -19.47 5.96
N LEU A 930 -22.13 -18.20 5.56
CA LEU A 930 -23.40 -17.47 5.59
C LEU A 930 -24.43 -18.08 4.64
N LEU A 931 -24.03 -18.39 3.40
CA LEU A 931 -24.90 -19.03 2.40
C LEU A 931 -25.34 -20.44 2.80
N ALA A 932 -24.63 -21.09 3.73
CA ALA A 932 -25.00 -22.38 4.29
C ALA A 932 -25.97 -22.29 5.49
N LEU A 933 -26.44 -21.08 5.84
CA LEU A 933 -27.48 -20.86 6.85
C LEU A 933 -28.86 -20.79 6.19
N GLU A 934 -29.86 -21.36 6.87
CA GLU A 934 -31.25 -21.32 6.39
C GLU A 934 -31.77 -19.87 6.35
N GLY A 935 -32.47 -19.50 5.28
CA GLY A 935 -33.01 -18.15 5.07
C GLY A 935 -32.06 -17.17 4.37
N VAL A 936 -30.76 -17.46 4.22
CA VAL A 936 -29.81 -16.58 3.52
C VAL A 936 -29.80 -16.89 2.01
N GLY A 937 -30.18 -15.92 1.19
CA GLY A 937 -30.21 -16.00 -0.29
C GLY A 937 -28.99 -15.39 -0.99
N GLY A 938 -28.28 -14.50 -0.30
CA GLY A 938 -27.07 -13.85 -0.80
C GLY A 938 -26.23 -13.34 0.35
N ALA A 939 -24.90 -13.36 0.18
CA ALA A 939 -23.96 -12.85 1.17
C ALA A 939 -22.77 -12.17 0.48
N ALA A 940 -22.28 -11.09 1.07
CA ALA A 940 -21.04 -10.41 0.70
C ALA A 940 -20.28 -10.01 1.96
N VAL A 941 -18.96 -10.19 1.99
CA VAL A 941 -18.12 -9.84 3.13
C VAL A 941 -17.01 -8.90 2.68
N ILE A 942 -16.80 -7.83 3.43
CA ILE A 942 -15.70 -6.86 3.19
C ILE A 942 -14.98 -6.57 4.50
N VAL A 943 -13.79 -5.98 4.38
CA VAL A 943 -13.08 -5.39 5.50
C VAL A 943 -13.27 -3.88 5.49
N ARG A 944 -13.71 -3.31 6.62
CA ARG A 944 -13.70 -1.87 6.89
C ARG A 944 -12.96 -1.64 8.20
N GLU A 945 -12.00 -0.72 8.22
CA GLU A 945 -11.27 -0.33 9.45
C GLU A 945 -10.68 -1.54 10.24
N GLN A 946 -10.09 -2.52 9.53
CA GLN A 946 -9.59 -3.78 10.11
C GLN A 946 -10.65 -4.64 10.84
N ALA A 947 -11.92 -4.51 10.46
CA ALA A 947 -13.03 -5.32 10.95
C ALA A 947 -13.79 -5.96 9.78
N LEU A 948 -14.29 -7.18 9.99
CA LEU A 948 -15.12 -7.88 8.99
C LEU A 948 -16.56 -7.40 9.07
N VAL A 949 -17.13 -7.02 7.94
CA VAL A 949 -18.54 -6.63 7.81
C VAL A 949 -19.21 -7.55 6.80
N ALA A 950 -20.27 -8.23 7.21
CA ALA A 950 -21.09 -9.08 6.34
C ALA A 950 -22.38 -8.37 5.95
N TYR A 951 -22.78 -8.53 4.69
CA TYR A 951 -24.04 -8.07 4.14
C TYR A 951 -24.81 -9.28 3.66
N VAL A 952 -26.06 -9.42 4.09
CA VAL A 952 -26.89 -10.60 3.81
C VAL A 952 -28.22 -10.19 3.20
N VAL A 953 -28.74 -11.03 2.30
CA VAL A 953 -30.06 -10.87 1.68
C VAL A 953 -30.86 -12.14 1.96
N ALA A 954 -32.16 -12.00 2.21
CA ALA A 954 -33.06 -13.13 2.43
C ALA A 954 -33.24 -13.99 1.16
N ALA A 955 -33.46 -15.29 1.34
CA ALA A 955 -33.74 -16.22 0.23
C ALA A 955 -35.08 -15.90 -0.45
N ALA A 956 -35.11 -15.97 -1.79
CA ALA A 956 -36.32 -15.72 -2.56
C ALA A 956 -37.42 -16.76 -2.25
N GLY A 957 -38.63 -16.30 -1.93
CA GLY A 957 -39.76 -17.16 -1.56
C GLY A 957 -39.93 -17.40 -0.05
N SER A 958 -39.06 -16.83 0.78
CA SER A 958 -39.25 -16.76 2.23
C SER A 958 -40.53 -15.96 2.55
N ALA A 959 -41.38 -16.44 3.45
CA ALA A 959 -42.53 -15.66 3.91
C ALA A 959 -42.05 -14.29 4.46
N PRO A 960 -42.83 -13.20 4.35
CA PRO A 960 -42.43 -11.88 4.87
C PRO A 960 -42.04 -11.87 6.36
N ASP A 961 -42.51 -12.85 7.13
CA ASP A 961 -42.09 -13.06 8.53
C ASP A 961 -40.71 -13.77 8.65
N ALA A 962 -40.32 -14.62 7.71
CA ALA A 962 -39.00 -15.27 7.69
C ALA A 962 -37.86 -14.31 7.26
N ALA A 963 -38.16 -13.28 6.45
CA ALA A 963 -37.22 -12.18 6.20
C ALA A 963 -37.00 -11.29 7.44
N ARG A 964 -37.98 -11.24 8.36
CA ARG A 964 -37.85 -10.62 9.70
C ARG A 964 -37.14 -11.50 10.72
N GLU A 965 -36.99 -12.80 10.47
CA GLU A 965 -36.30 -13.76 11.34
C GLU A 965 -34.76 -13.78 11.16
N LEU A 966 -34.22 -13.18 10.09
CA LEU A 966 -32.78 -13.00 9.90
C LEU A 966 -32.24 -11.92 10.85
N SER A 967 -32.13 -12.25 12.14
CA SER A 967 -31.51 -11.36 13.11
C SER A 967 -29.98 -11.31 12.92
N PRO A 968 -29.35 -10.11 12.83
CA PRO A 968 -27.90 -9.98 12.79
C PRO A 968 -27.19 -10.73 13.93
N ALA A 969 -27.76 -10.70 15.13
CA ALA A 969 -27.27 -11.43 16.30
C ALA A 969 -27.35 -12.95 16.11
N GLY A 970 -28.47 -13.47 15.60
CA GLY A 970 -28.64 -14.90 15.31
C GLY A 970 -27.68 -15.41 14.24
N LEU A 971 -27.44 -14.62 13.19
CA LEU A 971 -26.47 -14.96 12.13
C LEU A 971 -25.03 -14.98 12.67
N ARG A 972 -24.63 -13.99 13.47
CA ARG A 972 -23.32 -14.00 14.14
C ARG A 972 -23.15 -15.20 15.06
N ALA A 973 -24.16 -15.54 15.86
CA ALA A 973 -24.12 -16.70 16.73
C ALA A 973 -23.98 -18.02 15.93
N ALA A 974 -24.72 -18.15 14.83
CA ALA A 974 -24.62 -19.30 13.95
C ALA A 974 -23.23 -19.41 13.30
N LEU A 975 -22.64 -18.29 12.85
CA LEU A 975 -21.27 -18.28 12.32
C LEU A 975 -20.22 -18.64 13.39
N ALA A 976 -20.35 -18.10 14.60
CA ALA A 976 -19.43 -18.40 15.71
C ALA A 976 -19.42 -19.88 16.12
N SER A 977 -20.50 -20.62 15.84
CA SER A 977 -20.55 -22.07 16.06
C SER A 977 -19.79 -22.90 15.01
N ARG A 978 -19.45 -22.31 13.85
CA ARG A 978 -18.86 -22.99 12.69
C ARG A 978 -17.47 -22.49 12.33
N LEU A 979 -17.22 -21.20 12.51
CA LEU A 979 -16.01 -20.51 12.10
C LEU A 979 -15.13 -20.17 13.31
N PRO A 980 -13.79 -20.15 13.14
CA PRO A 980 -12.89 -19.49 14.07
C PRO A 980 -13.32 -18.05 14.38
N ALA A 981 -13.09 -17.60 15.61
CA ALA A 981 -13.56 -16.29 16.09
C ALA A 981 -13.10 -15.10 15.21
N HIS A 982 -11.89 -15.16 14.63
CA HIS A 982 -11.36 -14.10 13.77
C HIS A 982 -12.01 -14.03 12.37
N LEU A 983 -12.77 -15.06 11.96
CA LEU A 983 -13.55 -15.09 10.72
C LEU A 983 -15.02 -14.68 10.93
N VAL A 984 -15.46 -14.51 12.18
CA VAL A 984 -16.83 -14.07 12.47
C VAL A 984 -16.91 -12.54 12.26
N PRO A 985 -17.86 -12.05 11.43
CA PRO A 985 -18.04 -10.62 11.19
C PRO A 985 -18.32 -9.82 12.47
N ASN A 986 -17.69 -8.64 12.57
CA ASN A 986 -17.97 -7.64 13.60
C ASN A 986 -19.35 -6.99 13.40
N SER A 987 -19.90 -7.01 12.20
CA SER A 987 -21.26 -6.55 11.95
C SER A 987 -21.89 -7.33 10.82
N VAL A 988 -23.21 -7.52 10.91
CA VAL A 988 -24.04 -8.14 9.88
C VAL A 988 -25.14 -7.14 9.53
N VAL A 989 -25.19 -6.73 8.26
CA VAL A 989 -26.17 -5.79 7.72
C VAL A 989 -27.11 -6.56 6.81
N VAL A 990 -28.41 -6.53 7.12
CA VAL A 990 -29.44 -7.15 6.27
C VAL A 990 -29.85 -6.13 5.20
N LEU A 991 -29.75 -6.52 3.94
CA LEU A 991 -30.12 -5.70 2.78
C LEU A 991 -31.31 -6.32 2.04
N ASP A 992 -32.12 -5.47 1.41
CA ASP A 992 -33.16 -5.93 0.48
C ASP A 992 -32.56 -6.60 -0.76
N ALA A 993 -31.42 -6.09 -1.24
CA ALA A 993 -30.65 -6.65 -2.34
C ALA A 993 -29.17 -6.25 -2.23
N LEU A 994 -28.28 -7.09 -2.75
CA LEU A 994 -26.88 -6.72 -2.91
C LEU A 994 -26.74 -5.68 -4.05
N PRO A 995 -26.00 -4.57 -3.84
CA PRO A 995 -25.78 -3.59 -4.90
C PRO A 995 -24.97 -4.22 -6.04
N LEU A 996 -25.41 -3.99 -7.28
CA LEU A 996 -24.75 -4.50 -8.47
C LEU A 996 -24.27 -3.33 -9.33
N THR A 997 -23.09 -3.47 -9.91
CA THR A 997 -22.60 -2.65 -11.02
C THR A 997 -23.56 -2.74 -12.22
N PRO A 998 -23.53 -1.80 -13.17
CA PRO A 998 -24.31 -1.89 -14.41
C PRO A 998 -24.09 -3.20 -15.20
N ASN A 999 -22.95 -3.87 -14.98
CA ASN A 999 -22.59 -5.16 -15.59
C ASN A 999 -23.07 -6.38 -14.78
N GLY A 1000 -23.90 -6.20 -13.75
CA GLY A 1000 -24.48 -7.29 -12.95
C GLY A 1000 -23.52 -7.95 -11.96
N LYS A 1001 -22.31 -7.40 -11.75
CA LYS A 1001 -21.37 -7.86 -10.70
C LYS A 1001 -21.64 -7.12 -9.38
N LEU A 1002 -21.38 -7.74 -8.23
CA LEU A 1002 -21.46 -7.10 -6.91
C LEU A 1002 -20.61 -5.81 -6.87
N ASP A 1003 -21.23 -4.69 -6.51
CA ASP A 1003 -20.54 -3.43 -6.25
C ASP A 1003 -20.23 -3.28 -4.76
N ARG A 1004 -19.03 -3.72 -4.37
CA ARG A 1004 -18.57 -3.63 -2.98
C ARG A 1004 -18.37 -2.20 -2.48
N ARG A 1005 -18.19 -1.22 -3.38
CA ARG A 1005 -18.02 0.20 -3.00
C ARG A 1005 -19.36 0.85 -2.64
N ALA A 1006 -20.44 0.37 -3.26
CA ALA A 1006 -21.80 0.81 -2.99
C ALA A 1006 -22.43 0.17 -1.73
N LEU A 1007 -21.74 -0.77 -1.07
CA LEU A 1007 -22.21 -1.36 0.19
C LEU A 1007 -22.26 -0.29 1.29
N PRO A 1008 -23.39 -0.12 2.00
CA PRO A 1008 -23.55 0.93 3.00
C PRO A 1008 -22.58 0.72 4.16
N ALA A 1009 -22.18 1.81 4.83
CA ALA A 1009 -21.42 1.69 6.07
C ALA A 1009 -22.31 1.06 7.16
N PRO A 1010 -21.80 0.14 7.99
CA PRO A 1010 -22.55 -0.35 9.15
C PRO A 1010 -22.75 0.80 10.16
N ASP A 1011 -23.88 0.81 10.86
CA ASP A 1011 -24.08 1.76 11.95
C ASP A 1011 -23.00 1.58 13.03
N ARG A 1012 -22.41 2.68 13.51
CA ARG A 1012 -21.36 2.67 14.57
C ARG A 1012 -21.83 1.99 15.86
N ARG A 1013 -23.13 1.94 16.07
CA ARG A 1013 -23.78 1.14 17.10
C ARG A 1013 -24.68 0.15 16.36
N PRO A 1014 -24.33 -1.15 16.31
CA PRO A 1014 -25.27 -2.13 15.80
C PRO A 1014 -26.57 -2.03 16.62
N ASP A 1015 -27.72 -2.00 15.95
CA ASP A 1015 -29.02 -2.08 16.63
C ASP A 1015 -29.18 -3.50 17.18
N LEU A 1016 -28.64 -3.73 18.38
CA LEU A 1016 -28.61 -5.04 19.04
C LEU A 1016 -29.97 -5.43 19.64
N GLY A 1017 -31.03 -4.62 19.46
CA GLY A 1017 -32.38 -4.91 19.96
C GLY A 1017 -32.54 -4.93 21.49
N GLY A 1018 -31.44 -4.75 22.25
CA GLY A 1018 -31.44 -4.61 23.70
C GLY A 1018 -31.51 -3.15 24.12
N GLY A 1019 -32.53 -2.79 24.92
CA GLY A 1019 -32.61 -1.44 25.52
C GLY A 1019 -31.39 -1.14 26.38
N TYR A 1020 -30.93 0.12 26.39
CA TYR A 1020 -29.81 0.55 27.25
C TYR A 1020 -30.11 0.29 28.73
N VAL A 1021 -29.25 -0.47 29.39
CA VAL A 1021 -29.25 -0.68 30.84
C VAL A 1021 -28.04 0.01 31.43
N ALA A 1022 -28.25 0.98 32.33
CA ALA A 1022 -27.15 1.69 32.98
C ALA A 1022 -26.36 0.74 33.92
N PRO A 1023 -25.03 0.90 34.04
CA PRO A 1023 -24.24 0.28 35.10
C PRO A 1023 -24.85 0.53 36.49
N ARG A 1024 -24.83 -0.49 37.37
CA ARG A 1024 -25.49 -0.49 38.68
C ARG A 1024 -24.53 -0.64 39.85
N THR A 1025 -23.31 -1.10 39.62
CA THR A 1025 -22.27 -1.28 40.65
C THR A 1025 -21.02 -0.48 40.29
N ASP A 1026 -20.17 -0.17 41.27
CA ASP A 1026 -18.90 0.54 41.05
C ASP A 1026 -17.99 -0.20 40.06
N ALA A 1027 -18.02 -1.55 40.06
CA ALA A 1027 -17.27 -2.36 39.11
C ALA A 1027 -17.88 -2.30 37.70
N GLU A 1028 -19.22 -2.34 37.57
CA GLU A 1028 -19.90 -2.15 36.30
C GLU A 1028 -19.59 -0.75 35.72
N GLU A 1029 -19.56 0.30 36.56
CA GLU A 1029 -19.22 1.67 36.15
C GLU A 1029 -17.76 1.75 35.64
N LEU A 1030 -16.80 1.21 36.39
CA LEU A 1030 -15.39 1.18 35.99
C LEU A 1030 -15.21 0.45 34.65
N VAL A 1031 -15.80 -0.74 34.50
CA VAL A 1031 -15.71 -1.52 33.27
C VAL A 1031 -16.34 -0.76 32.11
N ALA A 1032 -17.52 -0.17 32.28
CA ALA A 1032 -18.21 0.59 31.26
C ALA A 1032 -17.42 1.85 30.84
N GLU A 1033 -16.80 2.57 31.78
CA GLU A 1033 -15.93 3.73 31.49
C GLU A 1033 -14.69 3.31 30.69
N VAL A 1034 -14.00 2.24 31.11
CA VAL A 1034 -12.82 1.73 30.39
C VAL A 1034 -13.20 1.28 28.98
N TRP A 1035 -14.33 0.58 28.81
CA TRP A 1035 -14.79 0.14 27.50
C TRP A 1035 -15.19 1.33 26.62
N ALA A 1036 -15.90 2.32 27.15
CA ALA A 1036 -16.27 3.52 26.42
C ALA A 1036 -15.02 4.25 25.88
N GLU A 1037 -13.99 4.38 26.71
CA GLU A 1037 -12.74 5.01 26.32
C GLU A 1037 -11.95 4.19 25.27
N VAL A 1038 -11.85 2.87 25.45
CA VAL A 1038 -11.10 1.99 24.53
C VAL A 1038 -11.80 1.83 23.19
N LEU A 1039 -13.14 1.78 23.18
CA LEU A 1039 -13.97 1.63 21.98
C LEU A 1039 -14.31 2.98 21.33
N ALA A 1040 -13.89 4.11 21.93
CA ALA A 1040 -14.23 5.46 21.51
C ALA A 1040 -15.75 5.69 21.36
N LEU A 1041 -16.51 5.24 22.35
CA LEU A 1041 -17.97 5.36 22.43
C LEU A 1041 -18.37 6.38 23.51
N ASP A 1042 -19.50 7.07 23.31
CA ASP A 1042 -20.00 8.04 24.28
C ASP A 1042 -20.46 7.39 25.60
N ARG A 1043 -20.98 6.15 25.53
CA ARG A 1043 -21.45 5.37 26.70
C ARG A 1043 -21.53 3.87 26.41
N VAL A 1044 -21.36 3.05 27.45
CA VAL A 1044 -21.53 1.59 27.45
C VAL A 1044 -22.56 1.19 28.51
N GLY A 1045 -23.50 0.32 28.16
CA GLY A 1045 -24.49 -0.26 29.09
C GLY A 1045 -24.01 -1.55 29.75
N ALA A 1046 -24.61 -1.90 30.89
CA ALA A 1046 -24.24 -3.10 31.66
C ALA A 1046 -24.40 -4.41 30.86
N LEU A 1047 -25.41 -4.48 29.99
CA LEU A 1047 -25.69 -5.66 29.17
C LEU A 1047 -25.07 -5.60 27.77
N ASP A 1048 -24.33 -4.54 27.44
CA ASP A 1048 -23.69 -4.43 26.14
C ASP A 1048 -22.52 -5.43 26.06
N ASP A 1049 -22.44 -6.17 24.95
CA ASP A 1049 -21.34 -7.11 24.66
C ASP A 1049 -20.15 -6.36 24.02
N PHE A 1050 -18.94 -6.59 24.55
CA PHE A 1050 -17.71 -5.93 24.10
C PHE A 1050 -17.46 -6.09 22.60
N PHE A 1051 -17.66 -7.29 22.07
CA PHE A 1051 -17.38 -7.64 20.68
C PHE A 1051 -18.51 -7.24 19.74
N ASP A 1052 -19.72 -7.09 20.26
CA ASP A 1052 -20.83 -6.50 19.51
C ASP A 1052 -20.65 -4.98 19.36
N LEU A 1053 -20.07 -4.32 20.36
CA LEU A 1053 -19.71 -2.89 20.31
C LEU A 1053 -18.47 -2.56 19.44
N GLY A 1054 -17.98 -3.53 18.65
CA GLY A 1054 -16.79 -3.35 17.81
C GLY A 1054 -15.46 -3.70 18.50
N GLY A 1055 -15.51 -4.15 19.76
CA GLY A 1055 -14.35 -4.67 20.47
C GLY A 1055 -13.75 -5.91 19.82
N HIS A 1056 -12.46 -6.10 20.04
CA HIS A 1056 -11.71 -7.25 19.51
C HIS A 1056 -10.50 -7.58 20.39
N SER A 1057 -9.83 -8.70 20.13
CA SER A 1057 -8.70 -9.21 20.94
C SER A 1057 -7.66 -8.15 21.28
N LEU A 1058 -7.26 -7.35 20.30
CA LEU A 1058 -6.31 -6.26 20.48
C LEU A 1058 -6.83 -5.12 21.41
N LEU A 1059 -8.10 -4.73 21.30
CA LEU A 1059 -8.72 -3.76 22.22
C LEU A 1059 -8.97 -4.37 23.60
N ALA A 1060 -9.26 -5.67 23.67
CA ALA A 1060 -9.42 -6.41 24.92
C ALA A 1060 -8.13 -6.37 25.75
N THR A 1061 -6.95 -6.46 25.12
CA THR A 1061 -5.66 -6.29 25.78
C THR A 1061 -5.55 -4.91 26.45
N ARG A 1062 -5.99 -3.85 25.76
CA ARG A 1062 -6.00 -2.47 26.31
C ARG A 1062 -6.97 -2.33 27.47
N VAL A 1063 -8.15 -2.96 27.37
CA VAL A 1063 -9.14 -3.01 28.48
C VAL A 1063 -8.51 -3.64 29.71
N VAL A 1064 -7.92 -4.83 29.57
CA VAL A 1064 -7.27 -5.54 30.69
C VAL A 1064 -6.15 -4.71 31.31
N ALA A 1065 -5.28 -4.11 30.49
CA ALA A 1065 -4.20 -3.25 30.96
C ALA A 1065 -4.72 -2.03 31.74
N ARG A 1066 -5.82 -1.41 31.29
CA ARG A 1066 -6.44 -0.27 31.98
C ARG A 1066 -7.16 -0.66 33.27
N ILE A 1067 -7.84 -1.80 33.29
CA ILE A 1067 -8.43 -2.34 34.51
C ILE A 1067 -7.32 -2.59 35.53
N ARG A 1068 -6.22 -3.25 35.13
CA ARG A 1068 -5.05 -3.45 35.98
C ARG A 1068 -4.48 -2.12 36.50
N ALA A 1069 -4.32 -1.11 35.64
CA ALA A 1069 -3.84 0.20 36.06
C ALA A 1069 -4.78 0.89 37.07
N ALA A 1070 -6.08 0.61 37.01
CA ALA A 1070 -7.08 1.18 37.91
C ALA A 1070 -7.25 0.40 39.22
N THR A 1071 -7.02 -0.92 39.23
CA THR A 1071 -7.34 -1.80 40.37
C THR A 1071 -6.16 -2.59 40.93
N ASP A 1072 -4.98 -2.53 40.30
CA ASP A 1072 -3.80 -3.36 40.57
C ASP A 1072 -4.03 -4.89 40.43
N LEU A 1073 -5.19 -5.29 39.90
CA LEU A 1073 -5.59 -6.68 39.72
C LEU A 1073 -5.13 -7.21 38.37
N THR A 1074 -4.52 -8.40 38.36
CA THR A 1074 -4.20 -9.10 37.11
C THR A 1074 -5.41 -9.88 36.62
N VAL A 1075 -6.06 -9.38 35.56
CA VAL A 1075 -7.23 -10.04 34.95
C VAL A 1075 -6.79 -10.85 33.73
N PRO A 1076 -6.96 -12.19 33.69
CA PRO A 1076 -6.62 -12.97 32.50
C PRO A 1076 -7.44 -12.51 31.29
N LEU A 1077 -6.81 -12.35 30.12
CA LEU A 1077 -7.50 -11.89 28.90
C LEU A 1077 -8.70 -12.77 28.53
N ARG A 1078 -8.58 -14.09 28.75
CA ARG A 1078 -9.65 -15.08 28.55
C ARG A 1078 -10.93 -14.71 29.29
N THR A 1079 -10.84 -14.04 30.44
CA THR A 1079 -12.00 -13.63 31.24
C THR A 1079 -12.98 -12.78 30.42
N LEU A 1080 -12.50 -11.86 29.59
CA LEU A 1080 -13.35 -11.03 28.73
C LEU A 1080 -13.99 -11.83 27.57
N PHE A 1081 -13.29 -12.85 27.08
CA PHE A 1081 -13.83 -13.73 26.03
C PHE A 1081 -14.91 -14.68 26.54
N VAL A 1082 -14.85 -15.05 27.82
CA VAL A 1082 -15.88 -15.86 28.50
C VAL A 1082 -17.03 -14.97 28.99
N HIS A 1083 -16.72 -13.83 29.60
CA HIS A 1083 -17.68 -12.90 30.17
C HIS A 1083 -17.75 -11.63 29.31
N ARG A 1084 -18.59 -11.69 28.27
CA ARG A 1084 -18.53 -10.74 27.16
C ARG A 1084 -19.32 -9.46 27.38
N THR A 1085 -20.26 -9.45 28.33
CA THR A 1085 -21.04 -8.27 28.71
C THR A 1085 -20.38 -7.49 29.84
N ALA A 1086 -20.54 -6.17 29.91
CA ALA A 1086 -19.94 -5.35 30.96
C ALA A 1086 -20.30 -5.84 32.39
N GLU A 1087 -21.55 -6.27 32.63
CA GLU A 1087 -22.02 -6.87 33.88
C GLU A 1087 -21.25 -8.15 34.23
N ALA A 1088 -21.29 -9.15 33.34
CA ALA A 1088 -20.60 -10.42 33.57
C ALA A 1088 -19.09 -10.25 33.75
N PHE A 1089 -18.47 -9.34 33.00
CA PHE A 1089 -17.03 -9.06 33.12
C PHE A 1089 -16.72 -8.37 34.45
N ALA A 1090 -17.50 -7.37 34.85
CA ALA A 1090 -17.35 -6.71 36.15
C ALA A 1090 -17.49 -7.71 37.31
N LEU A 1091 -18.47 -8.61 37.24
CA LEU A 1091 -18.63 -9.66 38.25
C LEU A 1091 -17.43 -10.61 38.29
N ALA A 1092 -16.86 -10.97 37.14
CA ALA A 1092 -15.67 -11.81 37.08
C ALA A 1092 -14.44 -11.09 37.69
N VAL A 1093 -14.28 -9.78 37.43
CA VAL A 1093 -13.25 -8.93 38.03
C VAL A 1093 -13.42 -8.84 39.55
N GLU A 1094 -14.65 -8.64 40.04
CA GLU A 1094 -14.96 -8.65 41.48
C GLU A 1094 -14.62 -9.99 42.14
N ASN A 1095 -14.96 -11.11 41.50
CA ASN A 1095 -14.64 -12.44 42.03
C ASN A 1095 -13.14 -12.72 42.09
N LEU A 1096 -12.37 -12.25 41.11
CA LEU A 1096 -10.90 -12.33 41.13
C LEU A 1096 -10.31 -11.50 42.26
N LEU A 1097 -10.83 -10.29 42.49
CA LEU A 1097 -10.42 -9.43 43.60
C LEU A 1097 -10.74 -10.08 44.96
N LEU A 1098 -11.93 -10.69 45.10
CA LEU A 1098 -12.31 -11.41 46.32
C LEU A 1098 -11.40 -12.62 46.58
N ALA A 1099 -11.05 -13.38 45.54
CA ALA A 1099 -10.15 -14.52 45.66
C ALA A 1099 -8.72 -14.10 46.08
N GLU A 1100 -8.22 -12.97 45.58
CA GLU A 1100 -6.91 -12.43 45.98
C GLU A 1100 -6.94 -11.94 47.44
N ILE A 1101 -8.04 -11.31 47.87
CA ILE A 1101 -8.26 -10.91 49.26
C ILE A 1101 -8.36 -12.11 50.20
N GLU A 1102 -9.05 -13.19 49.81
CA GLU A 1102 -9.15 -14.42 50.59
C GLU A 1102 -7.81 -15.20 50.66
N ALA A 1103 -6.90 -14.96 49.72
CA ALA A 1103 -5.56 -15.54 49.69
C ALA A 1103 -4.52 -14.76 50.52
N LEU A 1104 -4.84 -13.56 51.02
CA LEU A 1104 -3.96 -12.78 51.90
C LEU A 1104 -3.83 -13.47 53.26
N THR A 1105 -2.59 -13.64 53.74
CA THR A 1105 -2.34 -14.14 55.09
C THR A 1105 -2.67 -13.05 56.13
N ASP A 1106 -2.96 -13.44 57.39
CA ASP A 1106 -3.19 -12.48 58.50
C ASP A 1106 -2.03 -11.47 58.66
N GLU A 1107 -0.82 -11.85 58.24
CA GLU A 1107 0.37 -11.00 58.25
C GLU A 1107 0.37 -9.95 57.12
N ASP A 1108 -0.12 -10.31 55.93
CA ASP A 1108 -0.25 -9.40 54.77
C ASP A 1108 -1.40 -8.41 54.95
N ALA A 1109 -2.53 -8.87 55.50
CA ALA A 1109 -3.65 -8.01 55.89
C ALA A 1109 -3.23 -6.98 56.97
N GLY A 1110 -2.37 -7.40 57.91
CA GLY A 1110 -1.79 -6.53 58.94
C GLY A 1110 -0.87 -5.44 58.37
N ARG A 1111 -0.10 -5.73 57.32
CA ARG A 1111 0.78 -4.74 56.65
C ARG A 1111 -0.02 -3.71 55.84
N LEU A 1112 -1.08 -4.13 55.16
CA LEU A 1112 -1.97 -3.24 54.40
C LEU A 1112 -2.71 -2.25 55.34
N LEU A 1113 -3.20 -2.72 56.49
CA LEU A 1113 -3.86 -1.86 57.49
C LEU A 1113 -2.88 -0.89 58.20
N ALA A 1114 -1.62 -1.29 58.36
CA ALA A 1114 -0.57 -0.42 58.91
C ALA A 1114 -0.13 0.69 57.93
N ALA A 1115 -0.22 0.45 56.62
CA ALA A 1115 0.12 1.43 55.59
C ALA A 1115 -0.90 2.58 55.49
N GLU A 1116 -2.19 2.33 55.75
CA GLU A 1116 -3.24 3.37 55.78
C GLU A 1116 -3.18 4.28 57.02
N SER A 1117 -2.53 3.85 58.10
CA SER A 1117 -2.53 4.55 59.40
C SER A 1117 -1.28 5.39 59.69
N ALA A 1118 -0.35 5.49 58.73
CA ALA A 1118 0.83 6.35 58.84
C ALA A 1118 0.52 7.81 58.43
N PRO A 1119 0.78 8.83 59.28
CA PRO A 1119 0.54 10.23 58.91
C PRO A 1119 1.52 10.66 57.81
N ARG A 1120 0.98 11.09 56.65
CA ARG A 1120 1.76 11.63 55.53
C ARG A 1120 2.59 12.83 56.00
N ARG A 1121 3.91 12.66 56.08
CA ARG A 1121 4.86 13.78 56.26
C ARG A 1121 4.89 14.61 54.97
N ASN A 1122 4.42 15.85 55.07
CA ASN A 1122 4.72 16.88 54.07
C ASN A 1122 6.23 17.10 54.02
N GLY A 1123 6.84 16.77 52.88
CA GLY A 1123 8.24 17.03 52.57
C GLY A 1123 8.36 17.68 51.20
N THR A 1124 8.29 19.01 51.18
CA THR A 1124 8.85 19.83 50.11
C THR A 1124 10.36 19.61 50.06
N THR A 1125 10.92 19.16 48.94
CA THR A 1125 12.29 19.51 48.50
C THR A 1125 12.52 19.16 47.02
N THR A 1126 12.68 20.22 46.22
CA THR A 1126 13.51 20.36 45.01
C THR A 1126 14.27 19.14 44.47
N ALA A 1127 13.96 18.73 43.23
CA ALA A 1127 14.85 18.67 42.06
C ALA A 1127 14.01 18.33 40.82
#